data_AF-A0A970GVF2-F1
#
_entry.id   AF-A0A970GVF2-F1
#
_cell.length_a   1.000
_cell.length_b   1.000
_cell.length_c   1.000
_cell.angle_alpha   90.00
_cell.angle_beta   90.00
_cell.angle_gamma   90.00
#
_symmetry.space_group_name_H-M   'P 1'
#
loop_
_entity.id
_entity.type
_entity.pdbx_description
1 polymer ?
#
loop_
_entity_poly.entity_id
_entity_poly.type
_entity_poly.pdbx_seq_one_letter_code
_entity_poly.pdbx_strand_id
1 'polypeptide(L)'
;MNAPTSSPLKVILDTDMLTDFDDVGALACLHALADAGECEIIATVSATGGNASVGTVEIINRYCGRPGIPVGSPKGMGVIGGAATAKVKVDPATPPGQNPAEANHDKYRWLLEDYPGWYKYADADDAPDANDVYRRVLAAQPDHSVAICSIGFLTNMRRLLETGPDEHSPLDGRALVAQKVIKWYAMACWYPRGKEYNSMMDWESSRIALENWPTPIVFSDFQYGCDIYSGRAVAEMAGPRNPIKDVFAGNLPSRETIAEDPEGWNRRQFGMGGRSSWDQTTVLACVRGEESYFGVERGTYRMIGTEGENEWIPSTDGPHLRLVEKMPKAEVGHLIDDLMCAAVEKGRRMAEEGPIRNPLFGRHRADPQIRLFGDTYWIFPTGASQGQGFDAYSSGDLKNWTCHPGALKIEDISWARACMWAPDARELNGKYYLFFSANDAYPVDLENGDLTPHNEPGPQKYGGIGVAVADQPEGPYRDLIGKPLIDQFWNRAQPIDQNVFQYNGDWYMVYGGWRRCNIVRLAPDFKSIVLLDRGTLYYEITPEDYVEAPLMFERNGIWYFMYSAGNCTNDSYRVNYSVGETPFGPFEFKGTVLASQPPIATGPGHHSVLNLPGTDEWYICYHRRPIPNPRSLRVTCLDRMCFDEHGDILPVVMTTGFEQACLSRVRG
;
A
#
# COMPACT_ATOMS: atom_id res chain seq x y z
N MET A 1 19.59 -11.33 -17.21
CA MET A 1 18.32 -11.71 -17.83
C MET A 1 17.28 -11.64 -16.72
N ASN A 2 16.52 -10.55 -16.67
CA ASN A 2 15.48 -10.37 -15.65
C ASN A 2 14.26 -11.16 -16.10
N ALA A 3 13.79 -12.08 -15.26
CA ALA A 3 12.53 -12.76 -15.48
C ALA A 3 11.40 -11.71 -15.51
N PRO A 4 10.39 -11.84 -16.38
CA PRO A 4 9.23 -10.96 -16.34
C PRO A 4 8.58 -11.09 -14.96
N THR A 5 8.52 -9.98 -14.22
CA THR A 5 7.79 -9.89 -12.96
C THR A 5 6.30 -10.07 -13.28
N SER A 6 5.76 -11.27 -13.05
CA SER A 6 4.32 -11.50 -13.10
C SER A 6 3.65 -10.64 -12.04
N SER A 7 2.57 -9.94 -12.39
CA SER A 7 1.76 -9.22 -11.41
C SER A 7 1.37 -10.14 -10.25
N PRO A 8 1.37 -9.66 -9.00
CA PRO A 8 1.01 -10.47 -7.84
C PRO A 8 -0.42 -10.99 -7.95
N LEU A 9 -0.66 -12.22 -7.43
CA LEU A 9 -1.98 -12.83 -7.44
C LEU A 9 -2.97 -11.99 -6.64
N LYS A 10 -4.14 -11.67 -7.22
CA LYS A 10 -5.20 -10.95 -6.50
C LYS A 10 -6.00 -11.94 -5.66
N VAL A 11 -6.11 -11.69 -4.36
CA VAL A 11 -6.76 -12.61 -3.41
C VAL A 11 -7.89 -11.91 -2.65
N ILE A 12 -9.06 -12.55 -2.62
CA ILE A 12 -10.13 -12.24 -1.68
C ILE A 12 -10.13 -13.29 -0.58
N LEU A 13 -10.07 -12.87 0.67
CA LEU A 13 -10.25 -13.73 1.83
C LEU A 13 -11.70 -13.63 2.34
N ASP A 14 -12.38 -14.75 2.47
CA ASP A 14 -13.70 -14.90 3.09
C ASP A 14 -13.54 -15.71 4.39
N THR A 15 -13.73 -15.08 5.54
CA THR A 15 -13.40 -15.64 6.85
C THR A 15 -14.62 -15.60 7.75
N ASP A 16 -14.79 -16.59 8.66
CA ASP A 16 -15.85 -16.47 9.65
C ASP A 16 -15.45 -15.49 10.76
N MET A 17 -14.14 -15.42 11.06
CA MET A 17 -13.51 -14.70 12.17
C MET A 17 -14.40 -14.77 13.43
N LEU A 18 -14.81 -15.99 13.80
CA LEU A 18 -15.90 -16.22 14.74
C LEU A 18 -15.52 -17.13 15.92
N THR A 19 -15.11 -18.37 15.64
CA THR A 19 -15.16 -19.47 16.63
C THR A 19 -13.82 -19.95 17.11
N ASP A 20 -12.96 -20.28 16.17
CA ASP A 20 -11.60 -20.69 16.40
C ASP A 20 -10.67 -19.52 16.09
N PHE A 21 -9.38 -19.68 16.40
CA PHE A 21 -8.37 -18.64 16.26
C PHE A 21 -7.36 -18.90 15.16
N ASP A 22 -7.60 -19.91 14.33
CA ASP A 22 -6.85 -20.14 13.12
C ASP A 22 -7.19 -19.14 11.99
N ASP A 23 -8.38 -18.53 11.94
CA ASP A 23 -8.67 -17.41 11.03
C ASP A 23 -7.67 -16.25 11.20
N VAL A 24 -7.35 -15.90 12.46
CA VAL A 24 -6.36 -14.86 12.78
C VAL A 24 -4.99 -15.25 12.24
N GLY A 25 -4.61 -16.53 12.37
CA GLY A 25 -3.37 -17.05 11.79
C GLY A 25 -3.39 -17.06 10.26
N ALA A 26 -4.53 -17.36 9.65
CA ALA A 26 -4.71 -17.39 8.20
C ALA A 26 -4.59 -15.99 7.59
N LEU A 27 -5.24 -15.00 8.20
CA LEU A 27 -5.10 -13.59 7.81
C LEU A 27 -3.66 -13.10 8.03
N ALA A 28 -3.01 -13.50 9.13
CA ALA A 28 -1.59 -13.19 9.37
C ALA A 28 -0.66 -13.80 8.28
N CYS A 29 -0.89 -15.06 7.92
CA CYS A 29 -0.16 -15.70 6.81
C CYS A 29 -0.37 -14.96 5.50
N LEU A 30 -1.62 -14.59 5.19
CA LEU A 30 -1.95 -13.87 3.96
C LEU A 30 -1.24 -12.50 3.91
N HIS A 31 -1.17 -11.78 5.03
CA HIS A 31 -0.40 -10.54 5.11
C HIS A 31 1.10 -10.73 4.89
N ALA A 32 1.70 -11.75 5.50
CA ALA A 32 3.12 -12.06 5.30
C ALA A 32 3.44 -12.41 3.84
N LEU A 33 2.55 -13.16 3.18
CA LEU A 33 2.66 -13.47 1.75
C LEU A 33 2.52 -12.22 0.88
N ALA A 34 1.61 -11.30 1.25
CA ALA A 34 1.47 -10.02 0.58
C ALA A 34 2.69 -9.11 0.81
N ASP A 35 3.34 -9.19 1.97
CA ASP A 35 4.58 -8.46 2.26
C ASP A 35 5.76 -8.99 1.44
N ALA A 36 5.75 -10.28 1.12
CA ALA A 36 6.72 -10.91 0.23
C ALA A 36 6.45 -10.61 -1.26
N GLY A 37 5.40 -9.86 -1.59
CA GLY A 37 5.01 -9.54 -2.96
C GLY A 37 4.41 -10.72 -3.73
N GLU A 38 4.00 -11.79 -3.05
CA GLU A 38 3.45 -12.99 -3.67
C GLU A 38 1.97 -12.82 -4.05
N CYS A 39 1.24 -12.00 -3.31
CA CYS A 39 -0.16 -11.68 -3.55
C CYS A 39 -0.53 -10.23 -3.19
N GLU A 40 -1.66 -9.78 -3.70
CA GLU A 40 -2.33 -8.56 -3.28
C GLU A 40 -3.70 -8.90 -2.69
N ILE A 41 -3.93 -8.46 -1.45
CA ILE A 41 -5.20 -8.66 -0.76
C ILE A 41 -6.16 -7.57 -1.21
N ILE A 42 -7.13 -7.94 -2.03
CA ILE A 42 -8.08 -7.01 -2.65
C ILE A 42 -9.40 -6.88 -1.86
N ALA A 43 -9.69 -7.83 -0.97
CA ALA A 43 -10.74 -7.74 0.04
C ALA A 43 -10.55 -8.78 1.15
N THR A 44 -11.06 -8.47 2.34
CA THR A 44 -11.19 -9.40 3.48
C THR A 44 -12.61 -9.29 4.03
N VAL A 45 -13.48 -10.22 3.65
CA VAL A 45 -14.91 -10.20 4.01
C VAL A 45 -15.21 -11.22 5.09
N SER A 46 -16.18 -10.89 5.95
CA SER A 46 -16.73 -11.82 6.93
C SER A 46 -17.88 -12.62 6.32
N ALA A 47 -17.97 -13.91 6.67
CA ALA A 47 -19.12 -14.78 6.41
C ALA A 47 -20.19 -14.72 7.51
N THR A 48 -20.04 -13.84 8.50
CA THR A 48 -20.88 -13.79 9.71
C THR A 48 -21.44 -12.41 10.01
N GLY A 49 -22.60 -12.37 10.67
CA GLY A 49 -23.28 -11.16 11.15
C GLY A 49 -23.44 -11.12 12.68
N GLY A 50 -23.82 -9.97 13.23
CA GLY A 50 -24.15 -9.75 14.65
C GLY A 50 -23.00 -9.92 15.65
N ASN A 51 -21.74 -9.79 15.22
CA ASN A 51 -20.57 -10.07 16.05
C ASN A 51 -19.35 -9.19 15.66
N ALA A 52 -18.23 -9.33 16.36
CA ALA A 52 -17.03 -8.50 16.16
C ALA A 52 -16.10 -8.93 14.99
N SER A 53 -16.53 -9.82 14.10
CA SER A 53 -15.69 -10.39 13.02
C SER A 53 -15.05 -9.32 12.13
N VAL A 54 -15.85 -8.35 11.67
CA VAL A 54 -15.36 -7.30 10.76
C VAL A 54 -14.39 -6.37 11.47
N GLY A 55 -14.71 -5.93 12.69
CA GLY A 55 -13.81 -5.09 13.49
C GLY A 55 -12.47 -5.80 13.77
N THR A 56 -12.50 -7.10 14.00
CA THR A 56 -11.30 -7.93 14.21
C THR A 56 -10.43 -8.00 12.97
N VAL A 57 -11.04 -8.22 11.79
CA VAL A 57 -10.36 -8.17 10.50
C VAL A 57 -9.72 -6.79 10.28
N GLU A 58 -10.44 -5.69 10.56
CA GLU A 58 -9.89 -4.33 10.42
C GLU A 58 -8.70 -4.06 11.35
N ILE A 59 -8.75 -4.53 12.59
CA ILE A 59 -7.64 -4.41 13.55
C ILE A 59 -6.39 -5.11 13.03
N ILE A 60 -6.53 -6.36 12.54
CA ILE A 60 -5.41 -7.14 12.01
C ILE A 60 -4.87 -6.51 10.71
N ASN A 61 -5.76 -6.11 9.80
CA ASN A 61 -5.40 -5.39 8.57
C ASN A 61 -4.60 -4.13 8.88
N ARG A 62 -5.06 -3.31 9.84
CA ARG A 62 -4.37 -2.09 10.28
C ARG A 62 -3.02 -2.41 10.91
N TYR A 63 -2.95 -3.41 11.79
CA TYR A 63 -1.71 -3.86 12.41
C TYR A 63 -0.66 -4.30 11.37
N CYS A 64 -1.10 -4.97 10.31
CA CYS A 64 -0.25 -5.41 9.20
C CYS A 64 -0.02 -4.31 8.13
N GLY A 65 -0.37 -3.06 8.43
CA GLY A 65 -0.10 -1.89 7.58
C GLY A 65 -1.04 -1.71 6.39
N ARG A 66 -2.22 -2.34 6.40
CA ARG A 66 -3.20 -2.31 5.30
C ARG A 66 -4.62 -1.93 5.76
N PRO A 67 -4.82 -0.80 6.47
CA PRO A 67 -6.14 -0.41 6.99
C PRO A 67 -7.20 -0.11 5.91
N GLY A 68 -6.77 0.03 4.64
CA GLY A 68 -7.64 0.35 3.51
C GLY A 68 -8.23 -0.85 2.75
N ILE A 69 -7.95 -2.08 3.18
CA ILE A 69 -8.53 -3.28 2.54
C ILE A 69 -10.05 -3.25 2.71
N PRO A 70 -10.84 -3.39 1.62
CA PRO A 70 -12.29 -3.47 1.71
C PRO A 70 -12.75 -4.63 2.60
N VAL A 71 -13.68 -4.33 3.51
CA VAL A 71 -14.35 -5.29 4.39
C VAL A 71 -15.86 -5.26 4.15
N GLY A 72 -16.53 -6.37 4.46
CA GLY A 72 -17.98 -6.48 4.37
C GLY A 72 -18.50 -7.68 5.15
N SER A 73 -19.81 -7.74 5.36
CA SER A 73 -20.51 -8.83 6.06
C SER A 73 -21.80 -9.20 5.34
N PRO A 74 -22.33 -10.41 5.52
CA PRO A 74 -23.59 -10.80 4.94
C PRO A 74 -24.77 -9.94 5.42
N LYS A 75 -25.62 -9.51 4.48
CA LYS A 75 -26.92 -8.88 4.79
C LYS A 75 -28.07 -9.81 4.46
N GLY A 76 -29.01 -9.92 5.40
CA GLY A 76 -30.22 -10.73 5.28
C GLY A 76 -30.00 -12.21 5.57
N MET A 77 -29.23 -12.90 4.73
CA MET A 77 -28.84 -14.31 4.87
C MET A 77 -27.38 -14.39 5.30
N GLY A 78 -27.08 -15.12 6.37
CA GLY A 78 -25.77 -15.24 7.00
C GLY A 78 -25.82 -16.10 8.25
N VAL A 79 -24.67 -16.64 8.65
CA VAL A 79 -24.52 -17.21 9.99
C VAL A 79 -24.37 -16.06 10.99
N ILE A 80 -25.19 -16.06 12.05
CA ILE A 80 -25.21 -14.95 13.03
C ILE A 80 -24.52 -15.41 14.32
N GLY A 81 -23.58 -14.60 14.81
CA GLY A 81 -22.98 -14.73 16.13
C GLY A 81 -23.87 -14.05 17.18
N GLY A 82 -24.21 -14.74 18.27
CA GLY A 82 -25.10 -14.20 19.30
C GLY A 82 -24.71 -14.62 20.72
N ALA A 83 -25.01 -13.76 21.70
CA ALA A 83 -24.74 -14.00 23.12
C ALA A 83 -25.76 -14.99 23.72
N ALA A 84 -25.32 -16.25 23.88
CA ALA A 84 -25.92 -17.32 24.66
C ALA A 84 -27.24 -17.96 24.17
N THR A 85 -27.17 -19.23 23.77
CA THR A 85 -27.81 -20.39 24.45
C THR A 85 -27.18 -21.68 23.89
N ALA A 86 -27.15 -22.76 24.68
CA ALA A 86 -26.53 -24.05 24.31
C ALA A 86 -26.98 -24.55 22.93
N LYS A 87 -26.08 -25.23 22.17
CA LYS A 87 -26.30 -25.86 20.85
C LYS A 87 -27.72 -25.66 20.33
N VAL A 88 -28.01 -24.48 19.80
CA VAL A 88 -29.35 -24.19 19.30
C VAL A 88 -29.48 -24.99 18.03
N LYS A 89 -30.20 -26.12 18.10
CA LYS A 89 -30.70 -26.74 16.86
C LYS A 89 -31.44 -25.65 16.11
N VAL A 90 -31.09 -25.42 14.85
CA VAL A 90 -31.80 -24.51 13.96
C VAL A 90 -33.29 -24.77 14.14
N ASP A 91 -34.01 -23.76 14.65
CA ASP A 91 -35.45 -23.87 14.81
C ASP A 91 -36.03 -24.12 13.41
N PRO A 92 -36.91 -25.10 13.19
CA PRO A 92 -37.59 -25.25 11.90
C PRO A 92 -38.30 -23.97 11.42
N ALA A 93 -38.57 -23.02 12.30
CA ALA A 93 -39.11 -21.70 11.99
C ALA A 93 -38.04 -20.63 11.64
N THR A 94 -36.74 -20.93 11.81
CA THR A 94 -35.64 -20.05 11.39
C THR A 94 -35.72 -19.83 9.87
N PRO A 95 -35.73 -18.58 9.38
CA PRO A 95 -35.74 -18.30 7.95
C PRO A 95 -34.57 -19.00 7.23
N PRO A 96 -34.79 -19.54 6.01
CA PRO A 96 -33.72 -20.10 5.20
C PRO A 96 -32.55 -19.11 5.09
N GLY A 97 -31.35 -19.57 5.45
CA GLY A 97 -30.14 -18.75 5.42
C GLY A 97 -29.87 -17.90 6.66
N GLN A 98 -30.63 -18.01 7.75
CA GLN A 98 -30.31 -17.34 9.04
C GLN A 98 -29.91 -18.34 10.13
N ASN A 99 -28.82 -19.08 9.91
CA ASN A 99 -28.45 -20.14 10.85
C ASN A 99 -27.65 -19.56 12.03
N PRO A 100 -28.11 -19.72 13.28
CA PRO A 100 -27.31 -19.32 14.43
C PRO A 100 -26.06 -20.20 14.50
N ALA A 101 -24.94 -19.60 14.88
CA ALA A 101 -23.78 -20.37 15.27
C ALA A 101 -24.01 -21.07 16.64
N GLU A 102 -23.05 -21.86 17.16
CA GLU A 102 -23.16 -22.44 18.52
C GLU A 102 -23.16 -21.34 19.63
N ALA A 103 -22.85 -21.65 20.90
CA ALA A 103 -22.86 -20.65 22.00
C ALA A 103 -21.50 -19.92 22.14
N ASN A 104 -21.51 -18.60 22.45
CA ASN A 104 -20.33 -17.72 22.68
C ASN A 104 -19.52 -17.31 21.43
N HIS A 105 -20.20 -16.95 20.35
CA HIS A 105 -19.59 -16.66 19.04
C HIS A 105 -19.13 -15.21 18.85
N ASP A 106 -18.73 -14.54 19.93
CA ASP A 106 -18.10 -13.24 19.83
C ASP A 106 -16.75 -13.25 20.56
N LYS A 107 -15.92 -14.19 20.13
CA LYS A 107 -14.63 -14.50 20.74
C LYS A 107 -13.66 -13.32 20.73
N TYR A 108 -13.84 -12.40 19.79
CA TYR A 108 -12.92 -11.31 19.52
C TYR A 108 -13.40 -9.95 20.02
N ARG A 109 -14.58 -9.86 20.66
CA ARG A 109 -15.08 -8.58 21.19
C ARG A 109 -14.06 -7.87 22.09
N TRP A 110 -13.28 -8.63 22.86
CA TRP A 110 -12.22 -8.06 23.72
C TRP A 110 -11.10 -7.37 22.92
N LEU A 111 -10.81 -7.77 21.67
CA LEU A 111 -9.85 -7.07 20.83
C LEU A 111 -10.33 -5.66 20.49
N LEU A 112 -11.63 -5.47 20.27
CA LEU A 112 -12.19 -4.14 19.99
C LEU A 112 -12.06 -3.23 21.22
N GLU A 113 -12.17 -3.80 22.43
CA GLU A 113 -11.96 -3.07 23.69
C GLU A 113 -10.48 -2.69 23.90
N ASP A 114 -9.55 -3.58 23.54
CA ASP A 114 -8.11 -3.36 23.67
C ASP A 114 -7.51 -2.48 22.55
N TYR A 115 -8.18 -2.40 21.39
CA TYR A 115 -7.76 -1.60 20.23
C TYR A 115 -8.84 -0.59 19.78
N PRO A 116 -9.26 0.35 20.65
CA PRO A 116 -10.29 1.32 20.29
C PRO A 116 -9.78 2.25 19.18
N GLY A 117 -10.62 2.48 18.16
CA GLY A 117 -10.29 3.33 17.02
C GLY A 117 -9.53 2.63 15.88
N TRP A 118 -9.14 1.36 16.07
CA TRP A 118 -8.47 0.56 15.04
C TRP A 118 -9.42 -0.16 14.08
N TYR A 119 -10.70 0.14 14.15
CA TYR A 119 -11.75 -0.41 13.32
C TYR A 119 -12.80 0.67 13.05
N LYS A 120 -13.55 0.52 11.97
CA LYS A 120 -14.68 1.36 11.61
C LYS A 120 -16.00 0.72 12.02
N TYR A 121 -16.09 -0.60 11.95
CA TYR A 121 -17.32 -1.35 12.22
C TYR A 121 -17.15 -2.24 13.45
N ALA A 122 -17.79 -1.84 14.55
CA ALA A 122 -17.74 -2.59 15.81
C ALA A 122 -18.56 -3.88 15.73
N ASP A 123 -19.68 -3.81 15.03
CA ASP A 123 -20.54 -4.95 14.73
C ASP A 123 -20.48 -5.22 13.23
N ALA A 124 -20.36 -6.49 12.85
CA ALA A 124 -20.40 -6.92 11.46
C ALA A 124 -21.65 -6.36 10.75
N ASP A 125 -22.79 -6.24 11.43
CA ASP A 125 -24.03 -5.75 10.83
C ASP A 125 -23.95 -4.28 10.38
N ASP A 126 -23.00 -3.50 10.88
CA ASP A 126 -22.76 -2.11 10.46
C ASP A 126 -21.87 -2.00 9.21
N ALA A 127 -21.15 -3.06 8.85
CA ALA A 127 -20.27 -3.08 7.69
C ALA A 127 -21.06 -3.08 6.35
N PRO A 128 -20.43 -2.73 5.20
CA PRO A 128 -21.04 -2.88 3.89
C PRO A 128 -21.46 -4.33 3.61
N ASP A 129 -22.41 -4.54 2.69
CA ASP A 129 -22.76 -5.89 2.26
C ASP A 129 -21.55 -6.58 1.59
N ALA A 130 -21.19 -7.76 2.07
CA ALA A 130 -20.13 -8.58 1.48
C ALA A 130 -20.33 -8.80 -0.02
N ASN A 131 -21.57 -8.91 -0.50
CA ASN A 131 -21.86 -9.05 -1.93
C ASN A 131 -21.53 -7.79 -2.74
N ASP A 132 -21.82 -6.60 -2.21
CA ASP A 132 -21.43 -5.34 -2.84
C ASP A 132 -19.90 -5.26 -2.94
N VAL A 133 -19.19 -5.63 -1.86
CA VAL A 133 -17.73 -5.70 -1.85
C VAL A 133 -17.21 -6.69 -2.89
N TYR A 134 -17.75 -7.92 -2.95
CA TYR A 134 -17.38 -8.92 -3.95
C TYR A 134 -17.58 -8.41 -5.37
N ARG A 135 -18.78 -7.87 -5.68
CA ARG A 135 -19.12 -7.44 -7.03
C ARG A 135 -18.25 -6.26 -7.47
N ARG A 136 -18.08 -5.26 -6.62
CA ARG A 136 -17.20 -4.11 -6.88
C ARG A 136 -15.76 -4.54 -7.13
N VAL A 137 -15.21 -5.37 -6.23
CA VAL A 137 -13.81 -5.78 -6.32
C VAL A 137 -13.57 -6.68 -7.53
N LEU A 138 -14.43 -7.68 -7.78
CA LEU A 138 -14.30 -8.57 -8.95
C LEU A 138 -14.47 -7.81 -10.27
N ALA A 139 -15.43 -6.89 -10.36
CA ALA A 139 -15.69 -6.13 -11.58
C ALA A 139 -14.47 -5.28 -12.00
N ALA A 140 -13.73 -4.73 -11.04
CA ALA A 140 -12.53 -3.94 -11.25
C ALA A 140 -11.31 -4.77 -11.71
N GLN A 141 -11.32 -6.10 -11.54
CA GLN A 141 -10.16 -6.92 -11.87
C GLN A 141 -10.15 -7.37 -13.34
N PRO A 142 -8.96 -7.62 -13.91
CA PRO A 142 -8.84 -8.32 -15.19
C PRO A 142 -9.53 -9.69 -15.16
N ASP A 143 -9.90 -10.19 -16.34
CA ASP A 143 -10.48 -11.52 -16.46
C ASP A 143 -9.48 -12.60 -16.04
N HIS A 144 -9.97 -13.65 -15.38
CA HIS A 144 -9.16 -14.75 -14.85
C HIS A 144 -7.93 -14.28 -14.06
N SER A 145 -8.11 -13.36 -13.11
CA SER A 145 -7.01 -12.79 -12.31
C SER A 145 -7.17 -12.95 -10.79
N VAL A 146 -8.34 -13.38 -10.32
CA VAL A 146 -8.65 -13.44 -8.88
C VAL A 146 -8.72 -14.86 -8.35
N ALA A 147 -8.08 -15.11 -7.21
CA ALA A 147 -8.33 -16.29 -6.38
C ALA A 147 -9.23 -15.92 -5.20
N ILE A 148 -10.23 -16.76 -4.93
CA ILE A 148 -11.07 -16.64 -3.72
C ILE A 148 -10.60 -17.70 -2.73
N CYS A 149 -10.33 -17.28 -1.50
CA CYS A 149 -9.96 -18.14 -0.39
C CYS A 149 -11.06 -18.06 0.69
N SER A 150 -11.90 -19.09 0.77
CA SER A 150 -12.95 -19.17 1.79
C SER A 150 -12.52 -20.11 2.91
N ILE A 151 -12.38 -19.54 4.10
CA ILE A 151 -12.02 -20.24 5.33
C ILE A 151 -13.14 -20.20 6.38
N GLY A 152 -14.26 -19.55 6.07
CA GLY A 152 -15.48 -19.55 6.88
C GLY A 152 -16.68 -20.16 6.17
N PHE A 153 -17.88 -19.84 6.65
CA PHE A 153 -19.14 -20.35 6.09
C PHE A 153 -19.35 -19.95 4.63
N LEU A 154 -19.93 -20.86 3.84
CA LEU A 154 -20.06 -20.68 2.39
C LEU A 154 -21.27 -19.82 1.98
N THR A 155 -21.88 -19.10 2.93
CA THR A 155 -23.07 -18.28 2.69
C THR A 155 -22.82 -17.17 1.68
N ASN A 156 -21.68 -16.47 1.79
CA ASN A 156 -21.30 -15.44 0.83
C ASN A 156 -21.12 -15.99 -0.59
N MET A 157 -20.65 -17.23 -0.75
CA MET A 157 -20.48 -17.86 -2.06
C MET A 157 -21.82 -18.06 -2.76
N ARG A 158 -22.84 -18.57 -2.05
CA ARG A 158 -24.21 -18.65 -2.58
C ARG A 158 -24.75 -17.27 -2.90
N ARG A 159 -24.66 -16.34 -1.93
CA ARG A 159 -25.17 -14.98 -2.08
C ARG A 159 -24.58 -14.30 -3.31
N LEU A 160 -23.28 -14.48 -3.56
CA LEU A 160 -22.60 -13.93 -4.73
C LEU A 160 -23.20 -14.50 -6.02
N LEU A 161 -23.33 -15.83 -6.14
CA LEU A 161 -23.89 -16.47 -7.33
C LEU A 161 -25.32 -16.02 -7.65
N GLU A 162 -26.11 -15.70 -6.62
CA GLU A 162 -27.51 -15.28 -6.74
C GLU A 162 -27.69 -13.78 -7.03
N THR A 163 -26.61 -12.98 -7.06
CA THR A 163 -26.71 -11.57 -7.42
C THR A 163 -27.05 -11.36 -8.90
N GLY A 164 -27.92 -10.38 -9.19
CA GLY A 164 -28.15 -9.90 -10.56
C GLY A 164 -27.12 -8.85 -10.99
N PRO A 165 -27.21 -8.34 -12.23
CA PRO A 165 -26.47 -7.16 -12.67
C PRO A 165 -26.69 -5.94 -11.75
N ASP A 166 -25.68 -5.10 -11.61
CA ASP A 166 -25.71 -3.90 -10.77
C ASP A 166 -24.88 -2.75 -11.37
N GLU A 167 -24.61 -1.72 -10.57
CA GLU A 167 -23.80 -0.57 -11.00
C GLU A 167 -22.33 -0.90 -11.25
N HIS A 168 -21.81 -1.98 -10.65
CA HIS A 168 -20.42 -2.40 -10.78
C HIS A 168 -20.20 -3.27 -12.02
N SER A 169 -21.17 -4.13 -12.35
CA SER A 169 -21.07 -5.02 -13.51
C SER A 169 -22.42 -5.32 -14.18
N PRO A 170 -22.48 -5.32 -15.52
CA PRO A 170 -23.67 -5.76 -16.25
C PRO A 170 -23.90 -7.28 -16.17
N LEU A 171 -22.97 -8.05 -15.60
CA LEU A 171 -23.11 -9.50 -15.42
C LEU A 171 -23.81 -9.83 -14.10
N ASP A 172 -24.59 -10.91 -14.12
CA ASP A 172 -25.00 -11.56 -12.88
C ASP A 172 -23.79 -12.16 -12.15
N GLY A 173 -23.96 -12.51 -10.89
CA GLY A 173 -22.85 -12.95 -10.04
C GLY A 173 -22.18 -14.22 -10.54
N ARG A 174 -22.95 -15.18 -11.06
CA ARG A 174 -22.38 -16.42 -11.61
C ARG A 174 -21.52 -16.14 -12.85
N ALA A 175 -21.99 -15.29 -13.77
CA ALA A 175 -21.22 -14.90 -14.95
C ALA A 175 -19.99 -14.06 -14.57
N LEU A 176 -20.11 -13.17 -13.58
CA LEU A 176 -18.99 -12.38 -13.08
C LEU A 176 -17.90 -13.28 -12.47
N VAL A 177 -18.27 -14.25 -11.63
CA VAL A 177 -17.33 -15.24 -11.08
C VAL A 177 -16.66 -16.03 -12.19
N ALA A 178 -17.44 -16.53 -13.17
CA ALA A 178 -16.89 -17.28 -14.30
C ALA A 178 -15.86 -16.49 -15.11
N GLN A 179 -16.06 -15.18 -15.24
CA GLN A 179 -15.15 -14.30 -15.97
C GLN A 179 -13.91 -13.92 -15.16
N LYS A 180 -14.05 -13.63 -13.87
CA LYS A 180 -12.98 -12.97 -13.07
C LYS A 180 -12.14 -13.94 -12.26
N VAL A 181 -12.75 -15.03 -11.78
CA VAL A 181 -12.11 -15.94 -10.82
C VAL A 181 -11.33 -17.02 -11.55
N ILE A 182 -10.07 -17.22 -11.15
CA ILE A 182 -9.22 -18.31 -11.64
C ILE A 182 -9.66 -19.62 -11.00
N LYS A 183 -9.83 -19.58 -9.67
CA LYS A 183 -10.03 -20.75 -8.82
C LYS A 183 -10.56 -20.34 -7.46
N TRP A 184 -11.35 -21.22 -6.85
CA TRP A 184 -11.81 -21.09 -5.47
C TRP A 184 -11.11 -22.13 -4.58
N TYR A 185 -10.49 -21.67 -3.50
CA TYR A 185 -9.92 -22.49 -2.45
C TYR A 185 -10.83 -22.44 -1.24
N ALA A 186 -11.29 -23.60 -0.77
CA ALA A 186 -12.25 -23.70 0.33
C ALA A 186 -11.71 -24.59 1.45
N MET A 187 -11.69 -24.07 2.69
CA MET A 187 -11.62 -24.90 3.88
C MET A 187 -12.99 -25.54 4.08
N ALA A 188 -13.12 -26.73 3.49
CA ALA A 188 -14.34 -27.50 3.46
C ALA A 188 -13.97 -28.96 3.14
N CYS A 189 -14.94 -29.86 3.30
CA CYS A 189 -14.80 -31.31 3.11
C CYS A 189 -14.26 -32.09 4.30
N TRP A 190 -14.90 -33.23 4.53
CA TRP A 190 -14.42 -34.32 5.36
C TRP A 190 -14.27 -35.59 4.52
N TYR A 191 -13.07 -36.17 4.49
CA TYR A 191 -12.77 -37.38 3.73
C TYR A 191 -12.92 -38.67 4.58
N PRO A 192 -13.31 -39.80 3.96
CA PRO A 192 -14.01 -39.91 2.69
C PRO A 192 -15.49 -39.51 2.83
N ARG A 193 -16.02 -39.46 4.05
CA ARG A 193 -17.39 -39.07 4.38
C ARG A 193 -17.46 -38.52 5.80
N GLY A 194 -18.12 -37.38 6.01
CA GLY A 194 -18.27 -36.78 7.34
C GLY A 194 -19.00 -35.43 7.28
N LYS A 195 -18.82 -34.61 8.32
CA LYS A 195 -19.33 -33.23 8.40
C LYS A 195 -18.17 -32.30 8.71
N GLU A 196 -18.01 -31.27 7.90
CA GLU A 196 -17.03 -30.21 8.12
C GLU A 196 -17.79 -28.96 8.62
N TYR A 197 -17.19 -28.21 9.55
CA TYR A 197 -17.84 -27.13 10.30
C TYR A 197 -18.33 -25.99 9.39
N ASN A 198 -17.46 -25.45 8.54
CA ASN A 198 -17.77 -24.37 7.60
C ASN A 198 -18.91 -24.75 6.64
N SER A 199 -19.00 -26.03 6.30
CA SER A 199 -20.03 -26.58 5.43
C SER A 199 -21.35 -26.85 6.14
N MET A 200 -21.33 -27.33 7.40
CA MET A 200 -22.54 -27.80 8.07
C MET A 200 -23.36 -26.70 8.73
N MET A 201 -22.73 -25.59 9.13
CA MET A 201 -23.43 -24.48 9.79
C MET A 201 -24.42 -23.78 8.87
N ASP A 202 -24.12 -23.71 7.57
CA ASP A 202 -25.06 -23.32 6.53
C ASP A 202 -25.00 -24.31 5.36
N TRP A 203 -25.49 -25.54 5.62
CA TRP A 203 -25.44 -26.63 4.65
C TRP A 203 -26.22 -26.33 3.37
N GLU A 204 -27.31 -25.56 3.44
CA GLU A 204 -28.09 -25.24 2.25
C GLU A 204 -27.29 -24.32 1.33
N SER A 205 -26.69 -23.27 1.88
CA SER A 205 -25.82 -22.37 1.10
C SER A 205 -24.59 -23.08 0.58
N SER A 206 -23.98 -23.93 1.40
CA SER A 206 -22.83 -24.74 1.00
C SER A 206 -23.15 -25.67 -0.16
N ARG A 207 -24.28 -26.38 -0.12
CA ARG A 207 -24.74 -27.23 -1.22
C ARG A 207 -24.93 -26.41 -2.50
N ILE A 208 -25.68 -25.30 -2.41
CA ILE A 208 -26.00 -24.47 -3.58
C ILE A 208 -24.73 -23.88 -4.19
N ALA A 209 -23.83 -23.33 -3.37
CA ALA A 209 -22.57 -22.75 -3.83
C ALA A 209 -21.70 -23.79 -4.53
N LEU A 210 -21.45 -24.93 -3.88
CA LEU A 210 -20.56 -25.97 -4.39
C LEU A 210 -21.11 -26.67 -5.65
N GLU A 211 -22.43 -26.85 -5.77
CA GLU A 211 -23.05 -27.44 -6.96
C GLU A 211 -23.10 -26.48 -8.17
N ASN A 212 -23.06 -25.17 -7.93
CA ASN A 212 -23.28 -24.17 -8.98
C ASN A 212 -22.06 -23.31 -9.30
N TRP A 213 -20.95 -23.49 -8.59
CA TRP A 213 -19.75 -22.71 -8.80
C TRP A 213 -19.17 -22.91 -10.21
N PRO A 214 -18.83 -21.82 -10.94
CA PRO A 214 -18.48 -21.93 -12.36
C PRO A 214 -16.99 -22.15 -12.66
N THR A 215 -16.10 -22.11 -11.67
CA THR A 215 -14.65 -22.27 -11.85
C THR A 215 -14.10 -23.44 -11.02
N PRO A 216 -12.83 -23.86 -11.20
CA PRO A 216 -12.28 -24.97 -10.42
C PRO A 216 -12.29 -24.71 -8.91
N ILE A 217 -12.57 -25.77 -8.13
CA ILE A 217 -12.57 -25.75 -6.66
C ILE A 217 -11.44 -26.64 -6.13
N VAL A 218 -10.67 -26.11 -5.17
CA VAL A 218 -9.67 -26.86 -4.41
C VAL A 218 -10.08 -26.86 -2.94
N PHE A 219 -10.23 -28.06 -2.38
CA PHE A 219 -10.60 -28.25 -0.97
C PHE A 219 -9.36 -28.47 -0.11
N SER A 220 -9.24 -27.70 0.97
CA SER A 220 -8.46 -28.11 2.13
C SER A 220 -9.39 -28.82 3.10
N ASP A 221 -9.24 -30.15 3.22
CA ASP A 221 -10.11 -30.95 4.06
C ASP A 221 -9.73 -30.86 5.55
N PHE A 222 -10.73 -31.05 6.43
CA PHE A 222 -10.55 -30.96 7.89
C PHE A 222 -9.44 -31.88 8.41
N GLN A 223 -9.32 -33.08 7.86
CA GLN A 223 -8.39 -34.09 8.36
C GLN A 223 -6.93 -33.75 8.03
N TYR A 224 -6.70 -33.09 6.89
CA TYR A 224 -5.37 -32.67 6.51
C TYR A 224 -4.80 -31.67 7.51
N GLY A 225 -5.53 -30.57 7.79
CA GLY A 225 -5.13 -29.51 8.71
C GLY A 225 -5.10 -29.91 10.19
N CYS A 226 -5.84 -30.95 10.59
CA CYS A 226 -6.01 -31.36 11.99
C CYS A 226 -4.68 -31.61 12.73
N ASP A 227 -3.70 -32.22 12.06
CA ASP A 227 -2.40 -32.57 12.67
C ASP A 227 -1.24 -31.65 12.23
N ILE A 228 -1.54 -30.51 11.59
CA ILE A 228 -0.56 -29.47 11.28
C ILE A 228 -0.64 -28.45 12.41
N TYR A 229 0.29 -28.52 13.36
CA TYR A 229 0.29 -27.66 14.53
C TYR A 229 1.14 -26.40 14.31
N SER A 230 0.57 -25.23 14.55
CA SER A 230 1.26 -23.92 14.48
C SER A 230 0.75 -22.96 15.56
N GLY A 231 1.26 -21.73 15.63
CA GLY A 231 0.79 -20.67 16.52
C GLY A 231 1.52 -20.58 17.87
N ARG A 232 2.31 -21.60 18.23
CA ARG A 232 3.10 -21.57 19.47
C ARG A 232 4.23 -20.57 19.39
N ALA A 233 4.95 -20.52 18.27
CA ALA A 233 6.04 -19.58 18.07
C ALA A 233 5.54 -18.14 18.23
N VAL A 234 4.40 -17.84 17.61
CA VAL A 234 3.71 -16.54 17.68
C VAL A 234 3.29 -16.20 19.11
N ALA A 235 2.62 -17.12 19.82
CA ALA A 235 2.19 -16.91 21.21
C ALA A 235 3.35 -16.58 22.16
N GLU A 236 4.52 -17.18 21.93
CA GLU A 236 5.70 -17.04 22.77
C GLU A 236 6.62 -15.88 22.34
N MET A 237 6.30 -15.15 21.27
CA MET A 237 7.10 -14.01 20.83
C MET A 237 7.24 -12.97 21.94
N ALA A 238 8.48 -12.51 22.19
CA ALA A 238 8.73 -11.40 23.09
C ALA A 238 8.19 -10.08 22.49
N GLY A 239 7.90 -9.10 23.35
CA GLY A 239 7.46 -7.77 22.93
C GLY A 239 6.07 -7.37 23.44
N PRO A 240 5.62 -6.16 23.10
CA PRO A 240 4.36 -5.61 23.59
C PRO A 240 3.14 -6.40 23.07
N ARG A 241 1.97 -6.06 23.63
CA ARG A 241 0.66 -6.54 23.16
C ARG A 241 0.47 -6.29 21.67
N ASN A 242 -0.07 -7.28 20.95
CA ASN A 242 -0.45 -7.15 19.55
C ASN A 242 -1.60 -8.10 19.20
N PRO A 243 -2.46 -7.74 18.22
CA PRO A 243 -3.75 -8.41 18.03
C PRO A 243 -3.64 -9.85 17.50
N ILE A 244 -2.51 -10.25 16.92
CA ILE A 244 -2.29 -11.62 16.45
C ILE A 244 -1.75 -12.48 17.60
N LYS A 245 -0.61 -12.07 18.19
CA LYS A 245 0.01 -12.78 19.31
C LYS A 245 -0.94 -12.95 20.48
N ASP A 246 -1.67 -11.91 20.86
CA ASP A 246 -2.48 -11.92 22.07
C ASP A 246 -3.66 -12.90 21.92
N VAL A 247 -4.17 -13.08 20.70
CA VAL A 247 -5.15 -14.14 20.39
C VAL A 247 -4.55 -15.53 20.62
N PHE A 248 -3.38 -15.81 20.04
CA PHE A 248 -2.74 -17.13 20.21
C PHE A 248 -2.32 -17.38 21.67
N ALA A 249 -1.73 -16.40 22.34
CA ALA A 249 -1.31 -16.50 23.73
C ALA A 249 -2.49 -16.66 24.71
N GLY A 250 -3.64 -16.04 24.42
CA GLY A 250 -4.84 -16.15 25.24
C GLY A 250 -5.58 -17.47 25.09
N ASN A 251 -5.40 -18.19 23.97
CA ASN A 251 -6.14 -19.42 23.66
C ASN A 251 -5.31 -20.70 23.74
N LEU A 252 -3.97 -20.62 23.69
CA LEU A 252 -3.10 -21.79 23.80
C LEU A 252 -2.79 -22.13 25.27
N PRO A 253 -2.99 -23.38 25.73
CA PRO A 253 -2.58 -23.79 27.07
C PRO A 253 -1.05 -23.73 27.23
N SER A 254 -0.54 -23.66 28.46
CA SER A 254 0.91 -23.68 28.68
C SER A 254 1.54 -25.03 28.30
N ARG A 255 2.86 -25.05 28.07
CA ARG A 255 3.58 -26.29 27.75
C ARG A 255 3.50 -27.30 28.90
N GLU A 256 3.49 -26.82 30.15
CA GLU A 256 3.29 -27.66 31.34
C GLU A 256 1.90 -28.31 31.32
N THR A 257 0.84 -27.53 31.08
CA THR A 257 -0.54 -28.04 31.01
C THR A 257 -0.71 -29.12 29.94
N ILE A 258 0.01 -29.02 28.82
CA ILE A 258 -0.02 -30.06 27.77
C ILE A 258 0.79 -31.29 28.21
N ALA A 259 1.94 -31.10 28.86
CA ALA A 259 2.80 -32.19 29.32
C ALA A 259 2.17 -33.01 30.46
N GLU A 260 1.37 -32.38 31.32
CA GLU A 260 0.63 -33.01 32.41
C GLU A 260 -0.56 -33.87 31.95
N ASP A 261 -0.99 -33.71 30.69
CA ASP A 261 -2.11 -34.45 30.10
C ASP A 261 -1.73 -35.15 28.77
N PRO A 262 -0.78 -36.10 28.77
CA PRO A 262 -0.18 -36.66 27.55
C PRO A 262 -1.13 -37.51 26.69
N GLU A 263 -2.32 -37.86 27.18
CA GLU A 263 -3.35 -38.61 26.44
C GLU A 263 -4.74 -37.94 26.47
N GLY A 264 -4.94 -36.86 27.24
CA GLY A 264 -6.25 -36.24 27.38
C GLY A 264 -6.55 -35.17 26.33
N TRP A 265 -7.45 -34.27 26.68
CA TRP A 265 -8.07 -33.35 25.74
C TRP A 265 -7.07 -32.33 25.19
N ASN A 266 -6.19 -31.80 26.06
CA ASN A 266 -5.22 -30.78 25.66
C ASN A 266 -4.20 -31.33 24.66
N ARG A 267 -3.69 -32.55 24.88
CA ARG A 267 -2.76 -33.18 23.92
C ARG A 267 -3.43 -33.45 22.58
N ARG A 268 -4.70 -33.89 22.58
CA ARG A 268 -5.44 -34.16 21.34
C ARG A 268 -5.75 -32.88 20.56
N GLN A 269 -6.09 -31.79 21.25
CA GLN A 269 -6.45 -30.53 20.61
C GLN A 269 -5.24 -29.67 20.19
N PHE A 270 -4.12 -29.75 20.93
CA PHE A 270 -2.97 -28.86 20.75
C PHE A 270 -1.65 -29.56 20.42
N GLY A 271 -1.63 -30.89 20.29
CA GLY A 271 -0.44 -31.65 19.92
C GLY A 271 0.76 -31.39 20.84
N MET A 272 1.87 -30.93 20.25
CA MET A 272 3.09 -30.54 20.99
C MET A 272 3.10 -29.08 21.49
N GLY A 273 1.99 -28.35 21.35
CA GLY A 273 1.88 -26.95 21.77
C GLY A 273 1.17 -26.02 20.79
N GLY A 274 0.84 -26.41 19.57
CA GLY A 274 0.20 -25.52 18.60
C GLY A 274 -1.32 -25.66 18.53
N ARG A 275 -1.96 -24.92 17.64
CA ARG A 275 -3.32 -25.18 17.16
C ARG A 275 -3.24 -25.83 15.78
N SER A 276 -4.20 -26.70 15.47
CA SER A 276 -4.39 -27.25 14.13
C SER A 276 -4.51 -26.11 13.11
N SER A 277 -3.95 -26.31 11.92
CA SER A 277 -3.90 -25.30 10.88
C SER A 277 -4.84 -25.65 9.73
N TRP A 278 -6.14 -25.44 9.93
CA TRP A 278 -7.12 -25.68 8.88
C TRP A 278 -7.09 -24.54 7.87
N ASP A 279 -7.30 -23.32 8.33
CA ASP A 279 -7.45 -22.16 7.46
C ASP A 279 -6.13 -21.73 6.80
N GLN A 280 -5.02 -21.82 7.53
CA GLN A 280 -3.70 -21.43 7.02
C GLN A 280 -3.25 -22.32 5.85
N THR A 281 -3.65 -23.60 5.85
CA THR A 281 -3.34 -24.49 4.71
C THR A 281 -4.09 -24.08 3.45
N THR A 282 -5.33 -23.63 3.58
CA THR A 282 -6.13 -23.06 2.48
C THR A 282 -5.49 -21.78 1.93
N VAL A 283 -5.04 -20.88 2.81
CA VAL A 283 -4.31 -19.66 2.42
C VAL A 283 -3.00 -19.98 1.68
N LEU A 284 -2.21 -20.92 2.21
CA LEU A 284 -0.96 -21.35 1.56
C LEU A 284 -1.21 -21.93 0.17
N ALA A 285 -2.20 -22.81 0.03
CA ALA A 285 -2.57 -23.39 -1.27
C ALA A 285 -3.09 -22.32 -2.23
N CYS A 286 -3.86 -21.35 -1.72
CA CYS A 286 -4.40 -20.25 -2.52
C CYS A 286 -3.29 -19.41 -3.16
N VAL A 287 -2.31 -18.98 -2.37
CA VAL A 287 -1.27 -18.04 -2.82
C VAL A 287 -0.12 -18.74 -3.52
N ARG A 288 0.41 -19.83 -2.94
CA ARG A 288 1.59 -20.53 -3.45
C ARG A 288 1.24 -21.72 -4.35
N GLY A 289 -0.04 -21.98 -4.57
CA GLY A 289 -0.53 -23.08 -5.39
C GLY A 289 -0.62 -24.42 -4.64
N GLU A 290 -1.52 -25.27 -5.12
CA GLU A 290 -1.87 -26.55 -4.51
C GLU A 290 -0.75 -27.62 -4.57
N GLU A 291 0.32 -27.42 -5.35
CA GLU A 291 1.38 -28.42 -5.52
C GLU A 291 2.73 -28.00 -4.92
N SER A 292 2.85 -26.78 -4.37
CA SER A 292 4.13 -26.30 -3.82
C SER A 292 4.54 -27.09 -2.56
N TYR A 293 3.60 -27.27 -1.63
CA TYR A 293 3.80 -28.02 -0.38
C TYR A 293 2.86 -29.22 -0.23
N PHE A 294 1.79 -29.25 -1.02
CA PHE A 294 0.74 -30.26 -0.95
C PHE A 294 0.81 -31.17 -2.17
N GLY A 295 0.29 -32.38 -2.01
CA GLY A 295 -0.16 -33.17 -3.15
C GLY A 295 -1.61 -32.83 -3.44
N VAL A 296 -2.12 -33.28 -4.57
CA VAL A 296 -3.55 -33.20 -4.87
C VAL A 296 -4.13 -34.54 -5.27
N GLU A 297 -5.34 -34.80 -4.82
CA GLU A 297 -6.18 -35.89 -5.32
C GLU A 297 -7.36 -35.29 -6.07
N ARG A 298 -7.61 -35.79 -7.29
CA ARG A 298 -8.76 -35.39 -8.09
C ARG A 298 -9.98 -36.24 -7.75
N GLY A 299 -11.14 -35.61 -7.72
CA GLY A 299 -12.38 -36.31 -7.43
C GLY A 299 -13.60 -35.42 -7.52
N THR A 300 -14.69 -35.91 -6.92
CA THR A 300 -15.96 -35.22 -6.84
C THR A 300 -16.39 -35.14 -5.38
N TYR A 301 -16.33 -33.94 -4.82
CA TYR A 301 -17.10 -33.56 -3.64
C TYR A 301 -18.61 -33.61 -3.92
N ARG A 302 -19.38 -34.20 -2.99
CA ARG A 302 -20.85 -34.12 -2.97
C ARG A 302 -21.32 -33.87 -1.55
N MET A 303 -22.23 -32.91 -1.39
CA MET A 303 -23.00 -32.80 -0.14
C MET A 303 -24.14 -33.82 -0.18
N ILE A 304 -24.32 -34.56 0.91
CA ILE A 304 -25.31 -35.62 1.06
C ILE A 304 -26.19 -35.30 2.25
N GLY A 305 -27.49 -35.58 2.16
CA GLY A 305 -28.42 -35.28 3.26
C GLY A 305 -28.72 -33.78 3.42
N THR A 306 -29.19 -33.40 4.61
CA THR A 306 -29.70 -32.06 4.94
C THR A 306 -29.11 -31.53 6.24
N GLU A 307 -27.96 -32.05 6.67
CA GLU A 307 -27.26 -31.61 7.88
C GLU A 307 -25.77 -31.35 7.63
N GLY A 308 -25.38 -31.10 6.38
CA GLY A 308 -24.01 -30.79 5.99
C GLY A 308 -23.09 -31.99 5.88
N GLU A 309 -23.60 -33.21 5.81
CA GLU A 309 -22.75 -34.35 5.47
C GLU A 309 -22.19 -34.21 4.06
N ASN A 310 -20.94 -34.62 3.85
CA ASN A 310 -20.33 -34.69 2.53
C ASN A 310 -19.72 -36.07 2.28
N GLU A 311 -19.53 -36.40 1.01
CA GLU A 311 -18.70 -37.51 0.56
C GLU A 311 -17.70 -37.02 -0.49
N TRP A 312 -16.53 -37.66 -0.52
CA TRP A 312 -15.53 -37.48 -1.55
C TRP A 312 -15.39 -38.76 -2.37
N ILE A 313 -15.52 -38.63 -3.68
CA ILE A 313 -15.40 -39.75 -4.63
C ILE A 313 -14.16 -39.50 -5.50
N PRO A 314 -13.04 -40.22 -5.27
CA PRO A 314 -11.86 -40.10 -6.13
C PRO A 314 -12.19 -40.41 -7.59
N SER A 315 -11.73 -39.57 -8.52
CA SER A 315 -11.88 -39.80 -9.96
C SER A 315 -10.84 -39.03 -10.77
N THR A 316 -10.37 -39.61 -11.87
CA THR A 316 -9.38 -38.96 -12.75
C THR A 316 -9.95 -37.84 -13.62
N ASP A 317 -11.26 -37.76 -13.76
CA ASP A 317 -12.00 -36.76 -14.54
C ASP A 317 -12.91 -35.86 -13.66
N GLY A 318 -12.80 -35.99 -12.34
CA GLY A 318 -13.57 -35.19 -11.39
C GLY A 318 -13.26 -33.68 -11.48
N PRO A 319 -14.25 -32.82 -11.24
CA PRO A 319 -14.09 -31.37 -11.36
C PRO A 319 -13.33 -30.74 -10.18
N HIS A 320 -13.14 -31.47 -9.09
CA HIS A 320 -12.60 -30.95 -7.83
C HIS A 320 -11.22 -31.53 -7.53
N LEU A 321 -10.41 -30.75 -6.81
CA LEU A 321 -9.18 -31.21 -6.17
C LEU A 321 -9.33 -31.15 -4.66
N ARG A 322 -8.70 -32.08 -3.95
CA ARG A 322 -8.45 -31.93 -2.51
C ARG A 322 -6.95 -31.97 -2.23
N LEU A 323 -6.52 -31.20 -1.24
CA LEU A 323 -5.14 -31.25 -0.75
C LEU A 323 -4.87 -32.59 -0.08
N VAL A 324 -3.70 -33.16 -0.33
CA VAL A 324 -3.17 -34.35 0.35
C VAL A 324 -1.73 -34.11 0.77
N GLU A 325 -1.21 -34.99 1.63
CA GLU A 325 0.15 -34.87 2.13
C GLU A 325 1.20 -35.05 1.01
N LYS A 326 2.18 -34.13 0.98
CA LYS A 326 3.39 -34.19 0.15
C LYS A 326 4.60 -33.79 0.99
N MET A 327 4.55 -32.61 1.61
CA MET A 327 5.50 -32.18 2.62
C MET A 327 5.07 -32.72 3.99
N PRO A 328 6.00 -33.13 4.88
CA PRO A 328 5.66 -33.55 6.24
C PRO A 328 4.87 -32.47 6.98
N LYS A 329 3.76 -32.85 7.64
CA LYS A 329 2.88 -31.92 8.36
C LYS A 329 3.59 -30.98 9.34
N ALA A 330 4.64 -31.45 10.02
CA ALA A 330 5.43 -30.64 10.93
C ALA A 330 6.21 -29.51 10.22
N GLU A 331 6.72 -29.78 9.00
CA GLU A 331 7.40 -28.76 8.19
C GLU A 331 6.43 -27.70 7.68
N VAL A 332 5.21 -28.11 7.29
CA VAL A 332 4.13 -27.17 6.95
C VAL A 332 3.77 -26.30 8.17
N GLY A 333 3.70 -26.90 9.37
CA GLY A 333 3.46 -26.17 10.63
C GLY A 333 4.52 -25.12 10.92
N HIS A 334 5.81 -25.45 10.75
CA HIS A 334 6.90 -24.47 10.90
C HIS A 334 6.83 -23.35 9.87
N LEU A 335 6.50 -23.66 8.62
CA LEU A 335 6.32 -22.64 7.57
C LEU A 335 5.20 -21.64 7.92
N ILE A 336 4.10 -22.15 8.47
CA ILE A 336 2.97 -21.33 8.92
C ILE A 336 3.40 -20.45 10.11
N ASP A 337 4.14 -21.00 11.08
CA ASP A 337 4.70 -20.23 12.19
C ASP A 337 5.63 -19.11 11.71
N ASP A 338 6.52 -19.39 10.75
CA ASP A 338 7.43 -18.39 10.18
C ASP A 338 6.65 -17.23 9.53
N LEU A 339 5.60 -17.53 8.76
CA LEU A 339 4.75 -16.52 8.14
C LEU A 339 4.01 -15.66 9.18
N MET A 340 3.38 -16.29 10.18
CA MET A 340 2.67 -15.55 11.21
C MET A 340 3.64 -14.71 12.07
N CYS A 341 4.82 -15.23 12.39
CA CYS A 341 5.86 -14.48 13.11
C CYS A 341 6.36 -13.28 12.29
N ALA A 342 6.51 -13.42 10.97
CA ALA A 342 6.89 -12.33 10.08
C ALA A 342 5.84 -11.20 10.08
N ALA A 343 4.54 -11.55 10.04
CA ALA A 343 3.45 -10.58 10.14
C ALA A 343 3.48 -9.83 11.48
N VAL A 344 3.67 -10.55 12.59
CA VAL A 344 3.79 -9.94 13.93
C VAL A 344 5.00 -9.01 14.03
N GLU A 345 6.16 -9.45 13.55
CA GLU A 345 7.37 -8.64 13.63
C GLU A 345 7.25 -7.36 12.79
N LYS A 346 6.64 -7.42 11.60
CA LYS A 346 6.37 -6.22 10.81
C LYS A 346 5.40 -5.28 11.53
N GLY A 347 4.26 -5.78 12.01
CA GLY A 347 3.29 -4.95 12.71
C GLY A 347 3.86 -4.34 14.00
N ARG A 348 4.73 -5.07 14.71
CA ARG A 348 5.47 -4.58 15.88
C ARG A 348 6.37 -3.40 15.51
N ARG A 349 7.19 -3.53 14.46
CA ARG A 349 8.03 -2.41 13.97
C ARG A 349 7.19 -1.19 13.61
N MET A 350 6.09 -1.39 12.90
CA MET A 350 5.16 -0.30 12.55
C MET A 350 4.56 0.39 13.78
N ALA A 351 4.19 -0.38 14.81
CA ALA A 351 3.63 0.13 16.06
C ALA A 351 4.67 0.82 16.95
N GLU A 352 5.87 0.26 17.09
CA GLU A 352 6.98 0.79 17.91
C GLU A 352 7.57 2.07 17.34
N GLU A 353 7.76 2.13 16.03
CA GLU A 353 8.33 3.30 15.35
C GLU A 353 7.33 4.45 15.23
N GLY A 354 6.03 4.17 15.39
CA GLY A 354 4.96 5.16 15.37
C GLY A 354 4.71 5.82 14.00
N PRO A 355 3.72 6.72 13.96
CA PRO A 355 3.34 7.47 12.75
C PRO A 355 4.44 8.43 12.25
N ILE A 356 4.56 8.65 10.93
CA ILE A 356 5.25 9.84 10.40
C ILE A 356 4.53 11.07 10.96
N ARG A 357 5.30 12.04 11.48
CA ARG A 357 4.77 13.26 12.08
C ARG A 357 5.16 14.47 11.26
N ASN A 358 4.16 15.27 10.92
CA ASN A 358 4.31 16.45 10.09
C ASN A 358 4.18 17.72 10.94
N PRO A 359 5.09 18.70 10.80
CA PRO A 359 6.24 18.70 9.90
C PRO A 359 7.38 17.79 10.35
N LEU A 360 8.17 17.31 9.39
CA LEU A 360 9.22 16.30 9.62
C LEU A 360 10.35 16.78 10.55
N PHE A 361 10.71 18.06 10.44
CA PHE A 361 11.79 18.67 11.22
C PHE A 361 11.63 20.19 11.29
N GLY A 362 12.70 20.92 11.63
CA GLY A 362 12.71 22.34 11.99
C GLY A 362 11.91 23.29 11.07
N ARG A 363 11.55 24.45 11.64
CA ARG A 363 10.81 25.51 10.94
C ARG A 363 11.66 26.18 9.85
N HIS A 364 11.01 26.83 8.89
CA HIS A 364 11.67 27.51 7.75
C HIS A 364 12.52 26.55 6.91
N ARG A 365 11.90 25.41 6.57
CA ARG A 365 12.43 24.45 5.62
C ARG A 365 11.40 24.34 4.50
N ALA A 366 11.85 24.68 3.31
CA ALA A 366 11.02 24.75 2.12
C ALA A 366 11.67 23.96 0.99
N ASP A 367 10.90 23.77 -0.06
CA ASP A 367 11.37 23.25 -1.35
C ASP A 367 12.13 21.92 -1.17
N PRO A 368 11.55 20.93 -0.47
CA PRO A 368 12.27 19.74 -0.09
C PRO A 368 12.49 18.81 -1.28
N GLN A 369 13.73 18.36 -1.42
CA GLN A 369 14.07 17.26 -2.31
C GLN A 369 14.36 15.98 -1.53
N ILE A 370 13.47 15.00 -1.61
CA ILE A 370 13.69 13.65 -1.06
C ILE A 370 14.40 12.72 -2.06
N ARG A 371 15.35 11.92 -1.57
CA ARG A 371 16.05 10.86 -2.32
C ARG A 371 16.35 9.67 -1.42
N LEU A 372 16.54 8.50 -2.02
CA LEU A 372 17.17 7.36 -1.37
C LEU A 372 18.59 7.23 -1.93
N PHE A 373 19.59 7.23 -1.06
CA PHE A 373 20.98 6.92 -1.41
C PHE A 373 21.42 5.72 -0.57
N GLY A 374 21.76 4.62 -1.24
CA GLY A 374 21.93 3.33 -0.58
C GLY A 374 20.63 2.89 0.12
N ASP A 375 20.72 2.70 1.44
CA ASP A 375 19.61 2.33 2.33
C ASP A 375 19.07 3.52 3.15
N THR A 376 19.59 4.73 2.91
CA THR A 376 19.29 5.91 3.73
C THR A 376 18.51 6.94 2.92
N TYR A 377 17.42 7.44 3.50
CA TYR A 377 16.62 8.53 2.93
C TYR A 377 17.25 9.87 3.25
N TRP A 378 17.28 10.76 2.26
CA TRP A 378 17.87 12.10 2.36
C TRP A 378 16.87 13.16 1.93
N ILE A 379 16.75 14.25 2.68
CA ILE A 379 16.02 15.44 2.28
C ILE A 379 16.95 16.65 2.26
N PHE A 380 16.94 17.38 1.14
CA PHE A 380 17.65 18.65 0.97
C PHE A 380 16.61 19.77 0.79
N PRO A 381 16.39 20.63 1.80
CA PRO A 381 15.46 21.75 1.70
C PRO A 381 16.17 23.12 1.57
N THR A 382 15.51 24.09 0.94
CA THR A 382 15.82 25.53 1.09
C THR A 382 15.65 25.98 2.54
N GLY A 383 16.55 26.83 3.03
CA GLY A 383 16.35 27.60 4.27
C GLY A 383 17.46 27.50 5.33
N ALA A 384 18.60 26.88 5.03
CA ALA A 384 19.78 26.95 5.88
C ALA A 384 20.45 28.33 5.79
N SER A 385 21.15 28.75 6.86
CA SER A 385 21.90 30.01 6.91
C SER A 385 21.11 31.23 6.41
N GLN A 386 19.84 31.37 6.83
CA GLN A 386 18.92 32.43 6.36
C GLN A 386 18.70 32.46 4.83
N GLY A 387 18.73 31.30 4.17
CA GLY A 387 18.56 31.18 2.71
C GLY A 387 19.86 31.33 1.91
N GLN A 388 21.01 31.18 2.58
CA GLN A 388 22.35 31.25 1.97
C GLN A 388 23.06 29.88 1.97
N GLY A 389 22.29 28.81 1.88
CA GLY A 389 22.81 27.44 1.82
C GLY A 389 21.74 26.39 2.02
N PHE A 390 22.19 25.14 2.07
CA PHE A 390 21.36 23.95 2.28
C PHE A 390 21.93 23.11 3.43
N ASP A 391 21.04 22.63 4.29
CA ASP A 391 21.31 21.51 5.21
C ASP A 391 20.89 20.22 4.49
N ALA A 392 21.43 19.08 4.93
CA ALA A 392 20.91 17.78 4.55
C ALA A 392 20.25 17.11 5.75
N TYR A 393 19.23 16.29 5.53
CA TYR A 393 18.55 15.52 6.58
C TYR A 393 18.56 14.06 6.20
N SER A 394 19.04 13.17 7.07
CA SER A 394 19.05 11.72 6.81
C SER A 394 18.10 10.96 7.72
N SER A 395 17.50 9.89 7.20
CA SER A 395 16.62 9.00 7.96
C SER A 395 16.74 7.56 7.46
N GLY A 396 16.66 6.59 8.36
CA GLY A 396 16.55 5.17 8.00
C GLY A 396 15.11 4.66 7.91
N ASP A 397 14.13 5.45 8.36
CA ASP A 397 12.74 5.01 8.59
C ASP A 397 11.67 6.01 8.12
N LEU A 398 12.08 7.10 7.46
CA LEU A 398 11.26 8.25 7.03
C LEU A 398 10.62 9.07 8.17
N LYS A 399 10.86 8.69 9.43
CA LYS A 399 10.22 9.26 10.62
C LYS A 399 11.21 10.10 11.42
N ASN A 400 12.36 9.51 11.72
CA ASN A 400 13.41 10.09 12.54
C ASN A 400 14.49 10.68 11.62
N TRP A 401 14.65 12.00 11.68
CA TRP A 401 15.54 12.75 10.80
C TRP A 401 16.72 13.34 11.56
N THR A 402 17.94 13.03 11.11
CA THR A 402 19.19 13.61 11.58
C THR A 402 19.57 14.79 10.69
N CYS A 403 19.81 15.96 11.28
CA CYS A 403 20.23 17.16 10.55
C CYS A 403 21.76 17.19 10.38
N HIS A 404 22.20 17.42 9.15
CA HIS A 404 23.57 17.64 8.73
C HIS A 404 23.72 19.09 8.26
N PRO A 405 24.12 20.01 9.16
CA PRO A 405 24.09 21.43 8.86
C PRO A 405 25.19 21.84 7.88
N GLY A 406 24.84 22.75 6.96
CA GLY A 406 25.81 23.36 6.04
C GLY A 406 26.37 22.38 5.01
N ALA A 407 25.54 21.48 4.50
CA ALA A 407 25.86 20.60 3.39
C ALA A 407 26.41 21.40 2.19
N LEU A 408 25.77 22.53 1.84
CA LEU A 408 26.31 23.52 0.92
C LEU A 408 26.12 24.93 1.47
N LYS A 409 27.17 25.75 1.43
CA LYS A 409 27.13 27.16 1.84
C LYS A 409 27.38 28.07 0.65
N ILE A 410 26.80 29.27 0.67
CA ILE A 410 26.99 30.25 -0.42
C ILE A 410 28.46 30.62 -0.64
N GLU A 411 29.26 30.60 0.43
CA GLU A 411 30.70 30.87 0.42
C GLU A 411 31.49 29.87 -0.44
N ASP A 412 30.95 28.66 -0.62
CA ASP A 412 31.55 27.60 -1.43
C ASP A 412 31.24 27.75 -2.93
N ILE A 413 30.41 28.73 -3.31
CA ILE A 413 29.99 29.02 -4.68
C ILE A 413 30.42 30.45 -5.06
N SER A 414 31.55 30.57 -5.76
CA SER A 414 32.23 31.86 -5.98
C SER A 414 31.39 32.91 -6.75
N TRP A 415 30.42 32.47 -7.54
CA TRP A 415 29.52 33.32 -8.32
C TRP A 415 28.17 33.61 -7.63
N ALA A 416 27.81 32.88 -6.58
CA ALA A 416 26.58 33.12 -5.83
C ALA A 416 26.74 34.27 -4.82
N ARG A 417 25.66 35.02 -4.62
CA ARG A 417 25.58 36.23 -3.78
C ARG A 417 24.33 36.22 -2.89
N ALA A 418 23.23 35.66 -3.36
CA ALA A 418 22.00 35.48 -2.57
C ALA A 418 21.12 34.34 -3.13
N CYS A 419 19.98 34.09 -2.48
CA CYS A 419 18.85 33.34 -3.05
C CYS A 419 19.17 31.89 -3.45
N MET A 420 19.83 31.12 -2.58
CA MET A 420 20.06 29.70 -2.83
C MET A 420 18.77 28.91 -2.62
N TRP A 421 18.17 28.41 -3.70
CA TRP A 421 16.83 27.82 -3.68
C TRP A 421 16.75 26.46 -4.36
N ALA A 422 15.77 25.67 -3.89
CA ALA A 422 15.21 24.49 -4.54
C ALA A 422 16.28 23.52 -5.03
N PRO A 423 17.01 22.86 -4.10
CA PRO A 423 18.08 21.97 -4.50
C PRO A 423 17.53 20.67 -5.09
N ASP A 424 18.30 20.02 -5.97
CA ASP A 424 18.04 18.65 -6.40
C ASP A 424 19.30 17.77 -6.31
N ALA A 425 19.21 16.60 -5.67
CA ALA A 425 20.38 15.78 -5.31
C ALA A 425 20.46 14.47 -6.13
N ARG A 426 21.60 14.17 -6.77
CA ARG A 426 21.84 12.91 -7.50
C ARG A 426 23.11 12.21 -7.07
N GLU A 427 23.08 10.88 -7.11
CA GLU A 427 24.27 10.06 -7.00
C GLU A 427 24.74 9.64 -8.40
N LEU A 428 26.04 9.77 -8.65
CA LEU A 428 26.68 9.29 -9.88
C LEU A 428 28.12 8.85 -9.55
N ASN A 429 28.45 7.61 -9.88
CA ASN A 429 29.80 7.03 -9.71
C ASN A 429 30.37 7.19 -8.29
N GLY A 430 29.54 6.98 -7.26
CA GLY A 430 29.93 7.09 -5.85
C GLY A 430 30.18 8.53 -5.38
N LYS A 431 29.72 9.53 -6.13
CA LYS A 431 29.73 10.94 -5.74
C LYS A 431 28.32 11.48 -5.74
N TYR A 432 28.12 12.53 -4.93
CA TYR A 432 26.83 13.17 -4.75
C TYR A 432 26.86 14.57 -5.35
N TYR A 433 25.84 14.89 -6.12
CA TYR A 433 25.71 16.13 -6.88
C TYR A 433 24.48 16.87 -6.41
N LEU A 434 24.64 18.14 -6.07
CA LEU A 434 23.54 19.03 -5.68
C LEU A 434 23.39 20.09 -6.74
N PHE A 435 22.31 20.03 -7.51
CA PHE A 435 21.87 21.10 -8.37
C PHE A 435 21.10 22.12 -7.53
N PHE A 436 21.23 23.40 -7.83
CA PHE A 436 20.54 24.46 -7.08
C PHE A 436 20.41 25.72 -7.93
N SER A 437 19.51 26.62 -7.55
CA SER A 437 19.43 27.96 -8.16
C SER A 437 19.99 29.04 -7.24
N ALA A 438 20.52 30.12 -7.81
CA ALA A 438 21.06 31.26 -7.06
C ALA A 438 20.88 32.61 -7.77
N ASN A 439 20.97 33.68 -6.98
CA ASN A 439 20.96 35.10 -7.37
C ASN A 439 19.66 35.66 -7.98
N ASP A 440 18.56 34.89 -8.01
CA ASP A 440 17.21 35.36 -8.37
C ASP A 440 17.17 36.20 -9.67
N ALA A 441 17.23 35.51 -10.82
CA ALA A 441 17.26 36.18 -12.11
C ALA A 441 15.89 36.76 -12.48
N TYR A 442 15.77 38.06 -12.79
CA TYR A 442 14.53 38.70 -13.25
C TYR A 442 14.59 39.12 -14.73
N PRO A 443 13.48 39.01 -15.49
CA PRO A 443 13.35 39.67 -16.78
C PRO A 443 13.12 41.18 -16.57
N VAL A 444 13.79 42.03 -17.37
CA VAL A 444 13.83 43.49 -17.13
C VAL A 444 12.58 44.22 -17.64
N ASP A 445 11.87 43.68 -18.64
CA ASP A 445 10.73 44.37 -19.23
C ASP A 445 9.58 43.42 -19.62
N LEU A 446 8.58 43.28 -18.75
CA LEU A 446 7.39 42.44 -18.99
C LEU A 446 6.32 43.15 -19.84
N GLU A 447 6.35 44.49 -19.90
CA GLU A 447 5.32 45.29 -20.59
C GLU A 447 5.60 45.47 -22.08
N ASN A 448 6.87 45.55 -22.49
CA ASN A 448 7.25 45.82 -23.89
C ASN A 448 7.65 44.56 -24.68
N GLY A 449 7.68 43.39 -24.04
CA GLY A 449 8.08 42.14 -24.68
C GLY A 449 9.56 42.04 -25.06
N ASP A 450 10.40 42.97 -24.58
CA ASP A 450 11.85 42.93 -24.73
C ASP A 450 12.45 42.15 -23.56
N LEU A 451 12.92 40.93 -23.86
CA LEU A 451 13.53 40.02 -22.90
C LEU A 451 15.06 40.10 -22.90
N THR A 452 15.64 41.16 -23.46
CA THR A 452 17.09 41.36 -23.35
C THR A 452 17.44 41.66 -21.89
N PRO A 453 18.26 40.84 -21.22
CA PRO A 453 18.79 41.20 -19.91
C PRO A 453 19.57 42.50 -20.08
N HIS A 454 19.23 43.55 -19.32
CA HIS A 454 20.16 44.65 -19.18
C HIS A 454 21.46 44.09 -18.59
N ASN A 455 22.49 44.00 -19.42
CA ASN A 455 23.88 44.14 -19.02
C ASN A 455 24.10 45.59 -18.52
N GLU A 456 23.36 46.03 -17.51
CA GLU A 456 23.78 47.21 -16.75
C GLU A 456 25.11 46.82 -16.07
N PRO A 457 26.18 47.63 -16.20
CA PRO A 457 27.47 47.33 -15.59
C PRO A 457 27.35 47.45 -14.06
N GLY A 458 27.06 46.32 -13.41
CA GLY A 458 27.00 46.14 -11.95
C GLY A 458 27.23 44.69 -11.53
N PRO A 459 27.57 44.41 -10.25
CA PRO A 459 28.07 43.11 -9.80
C PRO A 459 27.05 41.94 -9.75
N GLN A 460 25.81 42.10 -10.24
CA GLN A 460 24.80 41.03 -10.33
C GLN A 460 24.83 40.31 -11.69
N LYS A 461 25.94 39.66 -12.03
CA LYS A 461 26.18 39.20 -13.40
C LYS A 461 25.71 37.77 -13.75
N TYR A 462 25.25 36.95 -12.78
CA TYR A 462 24.99 35.52 -13.01
C TYR A 462 23.90 34.93 -12.10
N GLY A 463 22.62 35.11 -12.44
CA GLY A 463 21.52 34.33 -11.83
C GLY A 463 21.27 33.07 -12.62
N GLY A 464 21.11 31.93 -11.96
CA GLY A 464 21.07 30.66 -12.67
C GLY A 464 21.12 29.40 -11.83
N ILE A 465 21.13 28.28 -12.55
CA ILE A 465 21.25 26.92 -11.99
C ILE A 465 22.73 26.57 -11.90
N GLY A 466 23.19 26.20 -10.72
CA GLY A 466 24.51 25.63 -10.44
C GLY A 466 24.47 24.13 -10.20
N VAL A 467 25.66 23.52 -10.15
CA VAL A 467 25.87 22.14 -9.71
C VAL A 467 27.10 22.10 -8.80
N ALA A 468 26.94 21.46 -7.65
CA ALA A 468 28.01 21.22 -6.68
C ALA A 468 28.21 19.71 -6.48
N VAL A 469 29.39 19.30 -6.03
CA VAL A 469 29.76 17.89 -5.82
C VAL A 469 30.32 17.65 -4.41
N ALA A 470 30.03 16.47 -3.85
CA ALA A 470 30.56 15.96 -2.59
C ALA A 470 30.93 14.47 -2.70
N ASP A 471 31.80 14.02 -1.80
CA ASP A 471 32.17 12.61 -1.66
C ASP A 471 31.20 11.82 -0.75
N GLN A 472 30.35 12.53 0.01
CA GLN A 472 29.35 11.97 0.92
C GLN A 472 28.02 12.74 0.76
N PRO A 473 26.86 12.10 1.02
CA PRO A 473 25.56 12.72 0.82
C PRO A 473 25.28 13.89 1.78
N GLU A 474 25.87 13.91 2.97
CA GLU A 474 25.80 15.03 3.90
C GLU A 474 26.66 16.25 3.49
N GLY A 475 27.49 16.11 2.45
CA GLY A 475 28.48 17.10 2.04
C GLY A 475 29.85 16.91 2.72
N PRO A 476 30.69 17.95 2.79
CA PRO A 476 30.45 19.29 2.25
C PRO A 476 30.50 19.30 0.72
N TYR A 477 29.53 19.96 0.10
CA TYR A 477 29.48 20.18 -1.34
C TYR A 477 30.37 21.37 -1.76
N ARG A 478 30.91 21.30 -2.97
CA ARG A 478 31.74 22.35 -3.59
C ARG A 478 31.31 22.60 -5.03
N ASP A 479 31.40 23.84 -5.49
CA ASP A 479 31.10 24.20 -6.88
C ASP A 479 31.86 23.29 -7.86
N LEU A 480 31.14 22.60 -8.75
CA LEU A 480 31.72 21.65 -9.68
C LEU A 480 32.38 22.35 -10.88
N ILE A 481 31.88 23.53 -11.28
CA ILE A 481 32.21 24.16 -12.57
C ILE A 481 32.68 25.62 -12.45
N GLY A 482 32.46 26.28 -11.31
CA GLY A 482 32.93 27.65 -11.05
C GLY A 482 32.07 28.77 -11.64
N LYS A 483 30.91 28.44 -12.23
CA LYS A 483 29.93 29.34 -12.85
C LYS A 483 28.55 28.67 -12.89
N PRO A 484 27.44 29.35 -13.23
CA PRO A 484 26.18 28.65 -13.43
C PRO A 484 26.27 27.68 -14.63
N LEU A 485 25.59 26.54 -14.51
CA LEU A 485 25.33 25.58 -15.59
C LEU A 485 24.36 26.17 -16.63
N ILE A 486 23.34 26.89 -16.16
CA ILE A 486 22.40 27.67 -16.98
C ILE A 486 22.29 29.06 -16.34
N ASP A 487 22.67 30.11 -17.07
CA ASP A 487 22.78 31.49 -16.58
C ASP A 487 21.83 32.48 -17.27
N GLN A 488 20.94 31.98 -18.14
CA GLN A 488 20.07 32.79 -18.99
C GLN A 488 18.66 32.23 -19.07
N PHE A 489 17.72 33.09 -19.42
CA PHE A 489 16.36 32.71 -19.76
C PHE A 489 16.33 32.06 -21.15
N TRP A 490 15.81 30.85 -21.22
CA TRP A 490 15.56 30.14 -22.47
C TRP A 490 14.08 29.85 -22.59
N ASN A 491 13.47 30.11 -23.76
CA ASN A 491 12.02 30.02 -23.95
C ASN A 491 11.20 30.78 -22.89
N ARG A 492 11.78 31.88 -22.38
CA ARG A 492 11.24 32.70 -21.27
C ARG A 492 11.17 31.99 -19.91
N ALA A 493 11.75 30.79 -19.76
CA ALA A 493 11.86 30.09 -18.48
C ALA A 493 12.99 30.69 -17.64
N GLN A 494 12.65 31.06 -16.40
CA GLN A 494 13.66 31.48 -15.41
C GLN A 494 14.52 30.26 -15.02
N PRO A 495 15.85 30.37 -14.96
CA PRO A 495 16.73 29.26 -14.59
C PRO A 495 16.67 28.98 -13.06
N ILE A 496 15.56 28.38 -12.62
CA ILE A 496 15.31 27.93 -11.24
C ILE A 496 14.62 26.56 -11.23
N ASP A 497 14.48 25.99 -10.02
CA ASP A 497 13.66 24.82 -9.73
C ASP A 497 13.96 23.61 -10.61
N GLN A 498 15.22 23.22 -10.65
CA GLN A 498 15.64 22.08 -11.47
C GLN A 498 15.28 20.73 -10.87
N ASN A 499 14.83 19.80 -11.72
CA ASN A 499 14.67 18.38 -11.40
C ASN A 499 15.37 17.51 -12.46
N VAL A 500 16.28 16.64 -12.01
CA VAL A 500 17.22 15.87 -12.86
C VAL A 500 16.85 14.40 -12.95
N PHE A 501 16.45 13.81 -14.06
CA PHE A 501 16.01 12.40 -14.07
C PHE A 501 16.71 11.61 -15.16
N GLN A 502 16.61 10.28 -15.07
CA GLN A 502 17.14 9.41 -16.11
C GLN A 502 16.05 9.04 -17.12
N TYR A 503 16.42 9.01 -18.39
CA TYR A 503 15.58 8.48 -19.46
C TYR A 503 16.47 7.81 -20.50
N ASN A 504 16.20 6.54 -20.82
CA ASN A 504 16.99 5.73 -21.77
C ASN A 504 18.50 5.72 -21.48
N GLY A 505 18.88 5.72 -20.20
CA GLY A 505 20.29 5.70 -19.75
C GLY A 505 21.00 7.06 -19.77
N ASP A 506 20.38 8.09 -20.34
CA ASP A 506 20.87 9.47 -20.33
C ASP A 506 20.26 10.26 -19.16
N TRP A 507 20.94 11.34 -18.78
CA TRP A 507 20.47 12.27 -17.77
C TRP A 507 19.82 13.50 -18.39
N TYR A 508 18.64 13.84 -17.89
CA TYR A 508 17.86 15.00 -18.30
C TYR A 508 17.61 15.90 -17.11
N MET A 509 17.31 17.17 -17.38
CA MET A 509 16.89 18.14 -16.38
C MET A 509 15.70 18.91 -16.91
N VAL A 510 14.62 18.94 -16.14
CA VAL A 510 13.54 19.91 -16.31
C VAL A 510 13.76 21.07 -15.36
N TYR A 511 13.48 22.29 -15.80
CA TYR A 511 13.65 23.50 -14.99
C TYR A 511 12.78 24.63 -15.53
N GLY A 512 12.45 25.60 -14.68
CA GLY A 512 11.78 26.80 -15.14
C GLY A 512 10.84 27.44 -14.13
N GLY A 513 11.03 28.72 -13.85
CA GLY A 513 10.03 29.57 -13.19
C GLY A 513 9.25 30.42 -14.19
N TRP A 514 8.35 31.27 -13.67
CA TRP A 514 7.60 32.27 -14.45
C TRP A 514 6.71 31.68 -15.54
N ARG A 515 6.03 30.57 -15.22
CA ARG A 515 5.03 29.92 -16.09
C ARG A 515 5.62 29.31 -17.36
N ARG A 516 6.89 28.94 -17.33
CA ARG A 516 7.61 28.35 -18.46
C ARG A 516 8.54 27.26 -17.98
N CYS A 517 8.54 26.10 -18.65
CA CYS A 517 9.41 24.97 -18.31
C CYS A 517 10.17 24.48 -19.54
N ASN A 518 11.45 24.23 -19.37
CA ASN A 518 12.30 23.59 -20.36
C ASN A 518 12.73 22.19 -19.89
N ILE A 519 13.08 21.35 -20.85
CA ILE A 519 13.88 20.14 -20.68
C ILE A 519 15.20 20.27 -21.44
N VAL A 520 16.29 19.80 -20.82
CA VAL A 520 17.63 19.67 -21.42
C VAL A 520 18.21 18.28 -21.17
N ARG A 521 19.18 17.86 -22.00
CA ARG A 521 20.04 16.70 -21.71
C ARG A 521 21.34 17.17 -21.07
N LEU A 522 21.77 16.48 -20.02
CA LEU A 522 23.02 16.73 -19.32
C LEU A 522 24.16 15.89 -19.90
N ALA A 523 25.37 16.43 -19.92
CA ALA A 523 26.57 15.65 -20.17
C ALA A 523 26.74 14.58 -19.06
N PRO A 524 27.37 13.43 -19.35
CA PRO A 524 27.55 12.34 -18.37
C PRO A 524 28.32 12.72 -17.10
N ASP A 525 29.03 13.85 -17.08
CA ASP A 525 29.77 14.36 -15.92
C ASP A 525 29.06 15.52 -15.19
N PHE A 526 27.85 15.86 -15.63
CA PHE A 526 27.03 16.99 -15.17
C PHE A 526 27.63 18.39 -15.34
N LYS A 527 28.71 18.57 -16.11
CA LYS A 527 29.39 19.87 -16.24
C LYS A 527 28.84 20.77 -17.35
N SER A 528 28.01 20.23 -18.23
CA SER A 528 27.40 20.97 -19.33
C SER A 528 26.08 20.34 -19.77
N ILE A 529 25.26 21.10 -20.49
CA ILE A 529 24.15 20.55 -21.29
C ILE A 529 24.66 20.13 -22.67
N VAL A 530 24.00 19.14 -23.27
CA VAL A 530 24.32 18.64 -24.62
C VAL A 530 23.07 18.66 -25.50
N LEU A 531 23.26 18.56 -26.83
CA LEU A 531 22.13 18.52 -27.76
C LEU A 531 21.18 17.39 -27.40
N LEU A 532 19.89 17.67 -27.41
CA LEU A 532 18.84 16.66 -27.47
C LEU A 532 18.89 15.97 -28.84
N ASP A 533 18.33 14.76 -28.95
CA ASP A 533 18.27 14.02 -30.22
C ASP A 533 17.48 14.76 -31.32
N ARG A 534 16.69 15.76 -30.92
CA ARG A 534 15.97 16.69 -31.81
C ARG A 534 16.79 17.90 -32.30
N GLY A 535 18.08 17.95 -31.98
CA GLY A 535 19.00 18.97 -32.49
C GLY A 535 18.97 20.32 -31.77
N THR A 536 18.28 20.44 -30.63
CA THR A 536 18.25 21.65 -29.79
C THR A 536 18.87 21.40 -28.41
N LEU A 537 19.43 22.43 -27.77
CA LEU A 537 19.92 22.34 -26.39
C LEU A 537 18.80 22.44 -25.35
N TYR A 538 17.80 23.28 -25.65
CA TYR A 538 16.64 23.55 -24.81
C TYR A 538 15.36 23.21 -25.56
N TYR A 539 14.41 22.56 -24.90
CA TYR A 539 13.10 22.29 -25.46
C TYR A 539 12.01 22.68 -24.46
N GLU A 540 11.06 23.49 -24.88
CA GLU A 540 9.95 23.93 -24.01
C GLU A 540 8.91 22.80 -23.88
N ILE A 541 8.51 22.49 -22.64
CA ILE A 541 7.52 21.46 -22.31
C ILE A 541 6.43 21.99 -21.36
N THR A 542 6.22 23.31 -21.33
CA THR A 542 5.30 23.98 -20.41
C THR A 542 3.87 23.38 -20.46
N PRO A 543 3.38 22.77 -19.37
CA PRO A 543 2.01 22.27 -19.30
C PRO A 543 1.02 23.39 -18.94
N GLU A 544 -0.28 23.09 -19.01
CA GLU A 544 -1.33 24.01 -18.61
C GLU A 544 -1.20 24.42 -17.13
N ASP A 545 -1.45 25.70 -16.83
CA ASP A 545 -1.46 26.25 -15.45
C ASP A 545 -0.12 26.13 -14.69
N TYR A 546 0.98 25.86 -15.41
CA TYR A 546 2.33 25.78 -14.86
C TYR A 546 2.78 27.12 -14.26
N VAL A 547 3.46 27.08 -13.12
CA VAL A 547 4.17 28.23 -12.53
C VAL A 547 5.66 27.92 -12.30
N GLU A 548 5.96 26.86 -11.55
CA GLU A 548 7.33 26.48 -11.11
C GLU A 548 7.38 25.05 -10.53
N ALA A 549 8.49 24.67 -9.88
CA ALA A 549 8.71 23.39 -9.20
C ALA A 549 8.38 22.13 -10.03
N PRO A 550 8.97 21.97 -11.23
CA PRO A 550 8.77 20.80 -12.08
C PRO A 550 9.36 19.54 -11.44
N LEU A 551 8.66 18.42 -11.57
CA LEU A 551 9.10 17.10 -11.13
C LEU A 551 8.67 16.07 -12.16
N MET A 552 9.61 15.25 -12.64
CA MET A 552 9.36 14.21 -13.62
C MET A 552 9.67 12.83 -13.01
N PHE A 553 8.76 11.88 -13.16
CA PHE A 553 9.00 10.47 -12.86
C PHE A 553 8.18 9.55 -13.78
N GLU A 554 8.60 8.29 -13.87
CA GLU A 554 7.93 7.26 -14.66
C GLU A 554 7.35 6.20 -13.72
N ARG A 555 6.14 5.71 -14.07
CA ARG A 555 5.50 4.57 -13.41
C ARG A 555 4.66 3.82 -14.45
N ASN A 556 4.92 2.52 -14.60
CA ASN A 556 4.19 1.59 -15.49
C ASN A 556 4.10 2.04 -16.97
N GLY A 557 5.17 2.60 -17.50
CA GLY A 557 5.29 3.11 -18.86
C GLY A 557 4.72 4.51 -19.07
N ILE A 558 4.20 5.16 -18.02
CA ILE A 558 3.60 6.50 -18.08
C ILE A 558 4.52 7.49 -17.39
N TRP A 559 4.78 8.61 -18.06
CA TRP A 559 5.53 9.73 -17.50
C TRP A 559 4.59 10.70 -16.80
N TYR A 560 4.81 10.89 -15.51
CA TYR A 560 4.10 11.84 -14.66
C TYR A 560 4.92 13.12 -14.56
N PHE A 561 4.35 14.21 -15.05
CA PHE A 561 4.90 15.54 -14.91
C PHE A 561 4.10 16.34 -13.90
N MET A 562 4.63 16.45 -12.69
CA MET A 562 4.05 17.22 -11.60
C MET A 562 4.70 18.60 -11.50
N TYR A 563 3.94 19.61 -11.08
CA TYR A 563 4.42 21.00 -11.02
C TYR A 563 3.56 21.84 -10.08
N SER A 564 4.12 22.94 -9.59
CA SER A 564 3.37 23.90 -8.79
C SER A 564 2.64 24.91 -9.65
N ALA A 565 1.42 25.25 -9.21
CA ALA A 565 0.51 26.20 -9.84
C ALA A 565 -0.03 27.20 -8.79
N GLY A 566 -0.66 28.29 -9.24
CA GLY A 566 -1.14 29.36 -8.36
C GLY A 566 -0.03 30.31 -7.89
N ASN A 567 -0.18 30.90 -6.70
CA ASN A 567 0.77 31.88 -6.16
C ASN A 567 1.42 31.37 -4.87
N CYS A 568 2.75 31.17 -4.90
CA CYS A 568 3.56 30.64 -3.80
C CYS A 568 3.47 31.42 -2.48
N THR A 569 2.93 32.65 -2.51
CA THR A 569 2.76 33.53 -1.34
C THR A 569 1.40 33.40 -0.64
N ASN A 570 0.42 32.71 -1.23
CA ASN A 570 -0.94 32.60 -0.67
C ASN A 570 -1.50 31.17 -0.74
N ASP A 571 -2.79 31.04 -0.45
CA ASP A 571 -3.56 29.79 -0.36
C ASP A 571 -3.91 29.15 -1.72
N SER A 572 -3.68 29.86 -2.82
CA SER A 572 -3.88 29.31 -4.17
C SER A 572 -2.74 28.39 -4.63
N TYR A 573 -1.59 28.41 -3.94
CA TYR A 573 -0.46 27.54 -4.25
C TYR A 573 -0.87 26.07 -4.08
N ARG A 574 -0.59 25.27 -5.11
CA ARG A 574 -1.02 23.89 -5.24
C ARG A 574 -0.05 23.10 -6.11
N VAL A 575 -0.16 21.78 -6.09
CA VAL A 575 0.55 20.88 -7.01
C VAL A 575 -0.45 20.30 -7.99
N ASN A 576 -0.19 20.53 -9.27
CA ASN A 576 -0.90 19.92 -10.39
C ASN A 576 -0.04 18.81 -11.00
N TYR A 577 -0.66 17.96 -11.82
CA TYR A 577 0.06 17.00 -12.63
C TYR A 577 -0.60 16.74 -13.97
N SER A 578 0.26 16.36 -14.91
CA SER A 578 -0.08 15.92 -16.25
C SER A 578 0.67 14.63 -16.56
N VAL A 579 0.19 13.85 -17.53
CA VAL A 579 0.80 12.58 -17.94
C VAL A 579 1.13 12.55 -19.42
N GLY A 580 2.15 11.80 -19.81
CA GLY A 580 2.52 11.59 -21.21
C GLY A 580 3.23 10.25 -21.43
N GLU A 581 3.38 9.85 -22.69
CA GLU A 581 4.08 8.60 -23.05
C GLU A 581 5.61 8.74 -23.00
N THR A 582 6.11 9.97 -23.03
CA THR A 582 7.55 10.29 -23.01
C THR A 582 7.79 11.50 -22.10
N PRO A 583 9.03 11.71 -21.60
CA PRO A 583 9.35 12.90 -20.81
C PRO A 583 9.34 14.20 -21.62
N PHE A 584 9.12 14.12 -22.94
CA PHE A 584 8.99 15.28 -23.84
C PHE A 584 7.54 15.66 -24.13
N GLY A 585 6.57 14.94 -23.56
CA GLY A 585 5.16 15.12 -23.85
C GLY A 585 4.73 14.59 -25.23
N PRO A 586 3.56 15.01 -25.75
CA PRO A 586 2.63 15.97 -25.14
C PRO A 586 2.10 15.47 -23.80
N PHE A 587 1.81 16.42 -22.90
CA PHE A 587 1.30 16.11 -21.56
C PHE A 587 -0.21 16.43 -21.47
N GLU A 588 -1.00 15.44 -21.07
CA GLU A 588 -2.42 15.57 -20.75
C GLU A 588 -2.60 15.96 -19.28
N PHE A 589 -3.28 17.07 -19.01
CA PHE A 589 -3.59 17.48 -17.64
C PHE A 589 -4.56 16.50 -16.97
N LYS A 590 -4.22 16.04 -15.76
CA LYS A 590 -5.03 15.07 -15.01
C LYS A 590 -5.66 15.63 -13.74
N GLY A 591 -5.05 16.63 -13.11
CA GLY A 591 -5.67 17.31 -11.97
C GLY A 591 -4.71 17.89 -10.95
N THR A 592 -5.27 18.21 -9.79
CA THR A 592 -4.56 18.75 -8.63
C THR A 592 -4.31 17.65 -7.59
N VAL A 593 -3.05 17.47 -7.19
CA VAL A 593 -2.58 16.48 -6.21
C VAL A 593 -2.59 17.07 -4.80
N LEU A 594 -2.10 18.29 -4.62
CA LEU A 594 -2.04 18.98 -3.33
C LEU A 594 -2.67 20.37 -3.44
N ALA A 595 -3.51 20.74 -2.49
CA ALA A 595 -4.10 22.07 -2.37
C ALA A 595 -4.33 22.42 -0.89
N SER A 596 -4.63 23.68 -0.60
CA SER A 596 -4.94 24.15 0.76
C SER A 596 -6.03 23.28 1.43
N GLN A 597 -5.78 22.84 2.66
CA GLN A 597 -6.72 22.05 3.46
C GLN A 597 -6.82 22.65 4.87
N PRO A 598 -7.70 23.65 5.08
CA PRO A 598 -8.01 24.13 6.42
C PRO A 598 -8.66 23.01 7.27
N PRO A 599 -8.35 22.92 8.58
CA PRO A 599 -7.53 23.85 9.37
C PRO A 599 -6.03 23.50 9.38
N ILE A 600 -5.56 22.55 8.58
CA ILE A 600 -4.19 22.01 8.65
C ILE A 600 -3.18 23.02 8.10
N ALA A 601 -3.34 23.40 6.83
CA ALA A 601 -2.39 24.26 6.15
C ALA A 601 -2.99 24.94 4.91
N THR A 602 -2.36 26.04 4.51
CA THR A 602 -2.56 26.69 3.21
C THR A 602 -1.33 26.56 2.32
N GLY A 603 -1.51 26.85 1.04
CA GLY A 603 -0.45 26.96 0.03
C GLY A 603 0.56 25.82 0.05
N PRO A 604 0.16 24.53 0.04
CA PRO A 604 1.09 23.44 -0.13
C PRO A 604 1.61 23.43 -1.58
N GLY A 605 2.90 23.22 -1.74
CA GLY A 605 3.52 23.14 -3.05
C GLY A 605 5.03 23.00 -2.91
N HIS A 606 5.74 23.16 -4.03
CA HIS A 606 7.13 22.75 -4.22
C HIS A 606 7.42 21.38 -3.58
N HIS A 607 7.43 20.35 -4.41
CA HIS A 607 7.37 18.98 -3.95
C HIS A 607 8.42 18.12 -4.64
N SER A 608 8.65 16.97 -4.04
CA SER A 608 9.35 15.84 -4.62
C SER A 608 8.60 14.55 -4.27
N VAL A 609 8.87 13.48 -5.00
CA VAL A 609 8.28 12.16 -4.71
C VAL A 609 9.36 11.13 -4.46
N LEU A 610 9.01 10.14 -3.65
CA LEU A 610 9.81 8.96 -3.34
C LEU A 610 8.95 7.72 -3.59
N ASN A 611 9.43 6.83 -4.46
CA ASN A 611 8.95 5.45 -4.51
C ASN A 611 9.80 4.60 -3.56
N LEU A 612 9.17 3.75 -2.75
CA LEU A 612 9.90 2.78 -1.95
C LEU A 612 10.44 1.67 -2.85
N PRO A 613 11.74 1.33 -2.76
CA PRO A 613 12.35 0.35 -3.65
C PRO A 613 11.62 -0.99 -3.64
N GLY A 614 11.37 -1.53 -4.83
CA GLY A 614 10.73 -2.84 -5.01
C GLY A 614 9.23 -2.86 -4.71
N THR A 615 8.61 -1.71 -4.45
CA THR A 615 7.16 -1.61 -4.20
C THR A 615 6.52 -0.56 -5.11
N ASP A 616 5.20 -0.53 -5.12
CA ASP A 616 4.42 0.56 -5.71
C ASP A 616 3.89 1.52 -4.62
N GLU A 617 4.66 1.69 -3.54
CA GLU A 617 4.35 2.65 -2.49
C GLU A 617 5.06 3.97 -2.75
N TRP A 618 4.29 5.06 -2.74
CA TRP A 618 4.79 6.40 -3.06
C TRP A 618 4.51 7.38 -1.94
N TYR A 619 5.45 8.29 -1.75
CA TYR A 619 5.36 9.40 -0.82
C TYR A 619 5.61 10.71 -1.57
N ILE A 620 4.86 11.74 -1.20
CA ILE A 620 5.12 13.11 -1.62
C ILE A 620 5.75 13.88 -0.47
N CYS A 621 6.94 14.43 -0.69
CA CYS A 621 7.61 15.35 0.21
C CYS A 621 7.39 16.76 -0.30
N TYR A 622 6.86 17.66 0.52
CA TYR A 622 6.40 18.96 0.06
C TYR A 622 6.53 20.00 1.18
N HIS A 623 6.49 21.29 0.84
CA HIS A 623 6.34 22.32 1.87
C HIS A 623 4.87 22.73 2.03
N ARG A 624 4.49 23.20 3.21
CA ARG A 624 3.19 23.86 3.45
C ARG A 624 3.28 25.04 4.39
N ARG A 625 2.22 25.85 4.44
CA ARG A 625 2.06 26.97 5.39
C ARG A 625 1.10 26.58 6.53
N PRO A 626 1.60 26.30 7.74
CA PRO A 626 0.74 25.91 8.87
C PRO A 626 -0.30 26.99 9.20
N ILE A 627 -1.49 26.60 9.65
CA ILE A 627 -2.49 27.54 10.18
C ILE A 627 -2.42 27.51 11.72
N PRO A 628 -2.27 28.66 12.41
CA PRO A 628 -2.04 30.01 11.89
C PRO A 628 -0.62 30.22 11.33
N ASN A 629 -0.49 31.01 10.25
CA ASN A 629 0.81 31.28 9.62
C ASN A 629 1.33 32.69 9.98
N PRO A 630 2.51 32.84 10.59
CA PRO A 630 3.15 34.13 10.82
C PRO A 630 3.79 34.76 9.55
N ARG A 631 3.03 34.83 8.44
CA ARG A 631 3.34 35.53 7.17
C ARG A 631 4.25 34.81 6.16
N SER A 632 5.25 34.03 6.57
CA SER A 632 6.19 33.37 5.63
C SER A 632 6.71 32.00 6.08
N LEU A 633 6.14 31.41 7.12
CA LEU A 633 6.58 30.11 7.61
C LEU A 633 6.18 29.02 6.60
N ARG A 634 7.19 28.35 6.05
CA ARG A 634 7.08 27.08 5.32
C ARG A 634 7.72 25.97 6.15
N VAL A 635 7.09 24.80 6.14
CA VAL A 635 7.57 23.61 6.83
C VAL A 635 7.52 22.41 5.88
N THR A 636 8.55 21.56 5.94
CA THR A 636 8.65 20.33 5.17
C THR A 636 7.76 19.23 5.77
N CYS A 637 6.99 18.59 4.91
CA CYS A 637 6.06 17.52 5.23
C CYS A 637 6.26 16.33 4.29
N LEU A 638 5.78 15.17 4.72
CA LEU A 638 5.78 13.93 3.95
C LEU A 638 4.45 13.21 4.18
N ASP A 639 3.74 12.90 3.11
CA ASP A 639 2.48 12.16 3.15
C ASP A 639 2.46 11.11 2.03
N ARG A 640 1.59 10.10 2.17
CA ARG A 640 1.43 9.06 1.14
C ARG A 640 0.80 9.65 -0.11
N MET A 641 1.34 9.30 -1.27
CA MET A 641 0.76 9.58 -2.57
C MET A 641 0.23 8.26 -3.13
N CYS A 642 -1.05 8.22 -3.47
CA CYS A 642 -1.70 7.02 -3.98
C CYS A 642 -2.17 7.24 -5.41
N PHE A 643 -2.28 6.15 -6.14
CA PHE A 643 -2.86 6.09 -7.47
C PHE A 643 -4.17 5.31 -7.40
N ASP A 644 -5.12 5.65 -8.25
CA ASP A 644 -6.28 4.80 -8.48
C ASP A 644 -5.97 3.67 -9.48
N GLU A 645 -6.98 2.85 -9.76
CA GLU A 645 -6.89 1.73 -10.69
C GLU A 645 -6.58 2.13 -12.14
N HIS A 646 -6.84 3.40 -12.51
CA HIS A 646 -6.52 3.93 -13.83
C HIS A 646 -5.12 4.55 -13.89
N GLY A 647 -4.40 4.57 -12.77
CA GLY A 647 -3.10 5.19 -12.65
C GLY A 647 -3.17 6.71 -12.46
N ASP A 648 -4.33 7.30 -12.18
CA ASP A 648 -4.43 8.71 -11.84
C ASP A 648 -4.00 8.92 -10.38
N ILE A 649 -3.28 10.00 -10.10
CA ILE A 649 -2.88 10.39 -8.74
C ILE A 649 -4.12 10.86 -7.97
N LEU A 650 -4.38 10.21 -6.84
CA LEU A 650 -5.40 10.63 -5.88
C LEU A 650 -4.97 11.91 -5.14
N PRO A 651 -5.90 12.86 -4.86
CA PRO A 651 -5.58 14.02 -4.04
C PRO A 651 -5.02 13.61 -2.68
N VAL A 652 -3.89 14.20 -2.31
CA VAL A 652 -3.17 13.88 -1.08
C VAL A 652 -3.87 14.52 0.11
N VAL A 653 -4.09 13.75 1.17
CA VAL A 653 -4.62 14.23 2.45
C VAL A 653 -3.45 14.63 3.34
N MET A 654 -3.36 15.91 3.71
CA MET A 654 -2.27 16.41 4.54
C MET A 654 -2.43 15.96 6.00
N THR A 655 -1.36 15.50 6.65
CA THR A 655 -1.45 15.03 8.05
C THR A 655 -0.66 15.91 9.03
N THR A 656 -0.94 15.83 10.33
CA THR A 656 -0.12 16.40 11.43
C THR A 656 0.62 15.31 12.22
N GLY A 657 0.13 14.08 12.16
CA GLY A 657 0.68 12.84 12.71
C GLY A 657 -0.26 11.70 12.29
N PHE A 658 0.29 10.60 11.76
CA PHE A 658 -0.42 9.57 10.99
C PHE A 658 -1.55 8.80 11.74
N GLU A 659 -2.67 8.62 11.04
CA GLU A 659 -3.17 7.29 10.64
C GLU A 659 -3.27 7.28 9.11
N GLN A 660 -2.75 6.22 8.47
CA GLN A 660 -2.68 6.11 7.00
C GLN A 660 -4.07 5.84 6.41
N ALA A 661 -4.66 6.82 5.73
CA ALA A 661 -5.73 6.54 4.80
C ALA A 661 -5.56 7.39 3.54
N CYS A 662 -5.31 6.73 2.41
CA CYS A 662 -5.66 7.29 1.12
C CYS A 662 -7.18 7.19 1.01
N LEU A 663 -7.88 8.32 1.17
CA LEU A 663 -9.33 8.34 1.01
C LEU A 663 -9.66 8.11 -0.48
N SER A 664 -10.23 6.95 -0.79
CA SER A 664 -10.89 6.70 -2.07
C SER A 664 -11.99 7.75 -2.27
N ARG A 665 -12.04 8.39 -3.44
CA ARG A 665 -13.12 9.34 -3.79
C ARG A 665 -14.48 8.63 -3.69
N VAL A 666 -15.20 8.85 -2.59
CA VAL A 666 -16.65 8.67 -2.60
C VAL A 666 -17.20 9.83 -3.44
N ARG A 667 -17.57 9.55 -4.69
CA ARG A 667 -18.29 10.52 -5.53
C ARG A 667 -19.65 10.77 -4.87
N GLY A 668 -19.90 12.02 -4.49
CA GLY A 668 -21.24 12.51 -4.16
C GLY A 668 -22.03 12.90 -5.39
#